data_AF-A0A2U2JE76-F1
#
_entry.id   AF-A0A2U2JE76-F1
#
_cell.length_a   1.000
_cell.length_b   1.000
_cell.length_c   1.000
_cell.angle_alpha   90.00
_cell.angle_beta   90.00
_cell.angle_gamma   90.00
#
_symmetry.space_group_name_H-M   'P 1'
#
loop_
_entity.id
_entity.type
_entity.pdbx_description
1 polymer ?
#
loop_
_entity_poly.entity_id
_entity_poly.type
_entity_poly.pdbx_seq_one_letter_code
_entity_poly.pdbx_strand_id
1 'polypeptide(L)'
;MKKILFGLFLFKVLFMSAQSLEHPVIWTTAAEKPAILQKIQNYAWASTIVSQVRGLVDAKVNAHISNPAAFLNTIPALAADDNISEANAGSAISGHASILNYASYAALMYYISGEEKYAQFAADVLWYYIEELAPRTPDKTAMSGNYFADPRTGYLQFAIAYDFMVNYLKKPETKVYQKSSGNKISFDNVKAQKAVHNIAVNALGEFTGQDNRYGRVVSNHPILTAPGSLFTILCVENDAERERLFNIFWNAGTKRQNSFTKTILPIFGDQGIWPEPISYSFMPNVTMVLNIVDRLKPELNVLNNYTKILDGNFLFDNLRHPNRTFVRFGDSKRYSDQTRKIYRYTHNFASRKGLSDYVQKAEIALRQGYDAVGGYTPNIKISTYENVDAFEQLFWAKDIPKTIDGEIDFEKPTVIIKHAGVALQRNLVKENNEDYGLTGIIGGAHYVHSHATGITMELYGANYIMAPGAGLPKTVAERKLPEHTNYFWRHAGNNTMIVNGTTHGIQPGSWNSDSYLWMNTTVNEAAEPKHLEDPINSNFSFATQFLDDKVNNDQQKRTLSTIRTSETTGYYFDMFRSKSLGENNFHDYIYHNIGDVTNVMTMDGTELAVSPTTRYQNDIGDLQKSPGWRFFEDTNVTQSTDAAIKVRFDLNETNTYMNMFAPSGVSREYTKALGPATREAKGGYINKKTQILAIRQQGEAWDKPYVHIFEPSKSINTSVKSVEHLYRDNVIVGVKVESQIGDKVIIDYILTQEDATKVLSIASLGINFTGHFAIIRREQDLEKAFITLYIGEGKSLSFGEHSLQVGDENKGQKIIEVAVDNSRVLGFKNLVNNQEFAKGANVTVEALVGTDFTEATLFVNNTNIGKKTAAPFVWSSIPELTNLTELSYVLKIEAKDAQGNVVERSLTIVTPNQWAYTPDNQPHSVPGKIEFEHYDNGGIDIAYWDKKNQNSSSFRSNEMVDISTNGQIVRDIKNGEWLEYTIDVTQAGNYELEVTHQTRRSPAFKQLTVSFPDENKTFLSDVILTNTGSGAYLTESIGRFDMEAGKHVLRFSMLNFGFDLDSFELKLKSLSVSDIQNEDKFNINVFPNPTSHSFTVKVNKSNWKNVSIYNVLGRRVYTNNKIQNELTINTQEHKMASGMYFIVVQGEQGNQFTKKLIVK
;
A
#
# COMPACT_ATOMS: atom_id res chain seq x y z
N MET A 1 27.01 -67.33 14.66
CA MET A 1 26.78 -66.01 15.31
C MET A 1 26.42 -64.88 14.35
N LYS A 2 27.00 -64.74 13.15
CA LYS A 2 26.67 -63.65 12.20
C LYS A 2 25.24 -63.65 11.62
N LYS A 3 24.57 -64.82 11.49
CA LYS A 3 23.17 -64.90 11.01
C LYS A 3 22.11 -64.56 12.08
N ILE A 4 22.46 -64.65 13.36
CA ILE A 4 21.55 -64.31 14.47
C ILE A 4 21.60 -62.79 14.75
N LEU A 5 22.77 -62.14 14.60
CA LEU A 5 22.87 -60.69 14.68
C LEU A 5 22.18 -59.95 13.52
N PHE A 6 22.18 -60.51 12.31
CA PHE A 6 21.50 -59.90 11.15
C PHE A 6 19.96 -60.03 11.27
N GLY A 7 19.47 -61.14 11.84
CA GLY A 7 18.05 -61.31 12.17
C GLY A 7 17.57 -60.36 13.27
N LEU A 8 18.40 -60.10 14.29
CA LEU A 8 18.09 -59.14 15.36
C LEU A 8 18.15 -57.67 14.90
N PHE A 9 18.97 -57.34 13.89
CA PHE A 9 18.99 -56.01 13.29
C PHE A 9 17.76 -55.77 12.39
N LEU A 10 17.32 -56.78 11.63
CA LEU A 10 16.06 -56.71 10.86
C LEU A 10 14.81 -56.71 11.76
N PHE A 11 14.83 -57.38 12.91
CA PHE A 11 13.72 -57.33 13.88
C PHE A 11 13.62 -55.98 14.61
N LYS A 12 14.72 -55.23 14.77
CA LYS A 12 14.69 -53.85 15.32
C LYS A 12 14.24 -52.80 14.31
N VAL A 13 14.42 -53.04 13.01
CA VAL A 13 13.98 -52.12 11.94
C VAL A 13 12.49 -52.32 11.60
N LEU A 14 11.93 -53.51 11.86
CA LEU A 14 10.50 -53.81 11.63
C LEU A 14 9.56 -53.38 12.77
N PHE A 15 10.10 -52.96 13.92
CA PHE A 15 9.32 -52.47 15.08
C PHE A 15 9.86 -51.15 15.64
N MET A 16 10.30 -50.23 14.78
CA MET A 16 10.13 -48.82 15.11
C MET A 16 8.64 -48.51 14.97
N SER A 17 7.86 -48.86 15.99
CA SER A 17 6.56 -48.20 16.20
C SER A 17 6.86 -46.70 16.22
N ALA A 18 6.45 -45.99 15.18
CA ALA A 18 6.47 -44.54 15.19
C ALA A 18 5.83 -44.10 16.51
N GLN A 19 6.54 -43.29 17.29
CA GLN A 19 6.00 -42.76 18.54
C GLN A 19 4.70 -42.04 18.19
N SER A 20 3.62 -42.37 18.90
CA SER A 20 2.33 -41.71 18.70
C SER A 20 2.49 -40.20 18.92
N LEU A 21 1.61 -39.41 18.29
CA LEU A 21 1.74 -37.96 18.22
C LEU A 21 1.68 -37.34 19.62
N GLU A 22 2.70 -36.56 19.99
CA GLU A 22 2.73 -35.86 21.28
C GLU A 22 2.06 -34.50 21.19
N HIS A 23 1.13 -34.22 22.11
CA HIS A 23 0.34 -32.99 22.15
C HIS A 23 0.86 -31.99 23.20
N PRO A 24 0.73 -30.66 22.99
CA PRO A 24 0.25 -30.02 21.77
C PRO A 24 1.23 -30.20 20.61
N VAL A 25 0.72 -30.12 19.38
CA VAL A 25 1.51 -30.36 18.17
C VAL A 25 1.14 -29.44 17.00
N ILE A 26 -0.01 -28.77 17.05
CA ILE A 26 -0.55 -27.97 15.95
C ILE A 26 0.20 -26.64 15.81
N TRP A 27 0.44 -25.94 16.91
CA TRP A 27 1.14 -24.64 16.88
C TRP A 27 2.51 -24.70 17.53
N THR A 28 2.64 -25.50 18.57
CA THR A 28 3.85 -25.63 19.40
C THR A 28 3.92 -27.05 19.95
N THR A 29 5.06 -27.42 20.53
CA THR A 29 5.30 -28.66 21.25
C THR A 29 5.59 -28.39 22.73
N ALA A 30 5.62 -29.43 23.56
CA ALA A 30 6.07 -29.30 24.95
C ALA A 30 7.54 -28.83 25.05
N ALA A 31 8.40 -29.26 24.11
CA ALA A 31 9.82 -28.92 24.05
C ALA A 31 10.07 -27.43 23.73
N GLU A 32 9.17 -26.79 22.99
CA GLU A 32 9.28 -25.37 22.61
C GLU A 32 8.83 -24.40 23.71
N LYS A 33 8.08 -24.89 24.73
CA LYS A 33 7.50 -24.05 25.79
C LYS A 33 8.51 -23.11 26.48
N PRO A 34 9.72 -23.55 26.89
CA PRO A 34 10.67 -22.67 27.56
C PRO A 34 11.08 -21.46 26.71
N ALA A 35 11.33 -21.67 25.42
CA ALA A 35 11.71 -20.59 24.50
C ALA A 35 10.54 -19.59 24.29
N ILE A 36 9.30 -20.07 24.31
CA ILE A 36 8.10 -19.22 24.22
C ILE A 36 7.94 -18.36 25.47
N LEU A 37 8.13 -18.94 26.67
CA LEU A 37 8.07 -18.18 27.92
C LEU A 37 9.16 -17.09 27.95
N GLN A 38 10.37 -17.41 27.49
CA GLN A 38 11.44 -16.43 27.34
C GLN A 38 11.07 -15.33 26.32
N LYS A 39 10.45 -15.68 25.19
CA LYS A 39 9.94 -14.71 24.20
C LYS A 39 8.93 -13.74 24.84
N ILE A 40 7.98 -14.25 25.62
CA ILE A 40 6.97 -13.44 26.32
C ILE A 40 7.62 -12.47 27.31
N GLN A 41 8.68 -12.92 28.01
CA GLN A 41 9.40 -12.08 28.97
C GLN A 41 10.23 -10.99 28.27
N ASN A 42 10.84 -11.32 27.13
CA ASN A 42 11.80 -10.44 26.48
C ASN A 42 11.18 -9.40 25.55
N TYR A 43 9.98 -9.66 25.02
CA TYR A 43 9.40 -8.83 23.96
C TYR A 43 8.00 -8.33 24.32
N ALA A 44 7.83 -7.00 24.29
CA ALA A 44 6.59 -6.33 24.65
C ALA A 44 5.40 -6.72 23.75
N TRP A 45 5.62 -6.95 22.46
CA TRP A 45 4.54 -7.39 21.55
C TRP A 45 4.01 -8.78 21.94
N ALA A 46 4.88 -9.68 22.40
CA ALA A 46 4.50 -11.03 22.82
C ALA A 46 3.76 -11.01 24.16
N SER A 47 4.21 -10.22 25.14
CA SER A 47 3.48 -10.02 26.40
C SER A 47 2.14 -9.30 26.20
N THR A 48 2.04 -8.41 25.21
CA THR A 48 0.77 -7.76 24.81
C THR A 48 -0.26 -8.79 24.35
N ILE A 49 0.14 -9.78 23.53
CA ILE A 49 -0.76 -10.87 23.10
C ILE A 49 -1.32 -11.61 24.32
N VAL A 50 -0.46 -12.02 25.25
CA VAL A 50 -0.89 -12.75 26.47
C VAL A 50 -1.85 -11.91 27.31
N SER A 51 -1.57 -10.62 27.45
CA SER A 51 -2.40 -9.68 28.22
C SER A 51 -3.78 -9.48 27.59
N GLN A 52 -3.83 -9.32 26.26
CA GLN A 52 -5.09 -9.20 25.52
C GLN A 52 -5.90 -10.50 25.60
N VAL A 53 -5.26 -11.66 25.45
CA VAL A 53 -5.91 -12.97 25.61
C VAL A 53 -6.52 -13.10 27.00
N ARG A 54 -5.77 -12.80 28.07
CA ARG A 54 -6.29 -12.78 29.45
C ARG A 54 -7.51 -11.86 29.58
N GLY A 55 -7.44 -10.65 29.03
CA GLY A 55 -8.54 -9.69 29.03
C GLY A 55 -9.84 -10.22 28.38
N LEU A 56 -9.73 -11.14 27.41
CA LEU A 56 -10.88 -11.77 26.74
C LEU A 56 -11.48 -12.93 27.54
N VAL A 57 -10.68 -13.67 28.33
CA VAL A 57 -11.12 -14.94 28.97
C VAL A 57 -11.28 -14.87 30.49
N ASP A 58 -10.52 -14.04 31.20
CA ASP A 58 -10.40 -14.10 32.67
C ASP A 58 -11.75 -13.95 33.39
N ALA A 59 -12.57 -12.97 32.98
CA ALA A 59 -13.88 -12.76 33.57
C ALA A 59 -14.80 -14.00 33.42
N LYS A 60 -14.72 -14.68 32.27
CA LYS A 60 -15.55 -15.86 31.98
C LYS A 60 -15.04 -17.08 32.74
N VAL A 61 -13.73 -17.28 32.76
CA VAL A 61 -13.07 -18.36 33.51
C VAL A 61 -13.36 -18.22 34.99
N ASN A 62 -13.24 -17.01 35.55
CA ASN A 62 -13.50 -16.77 36.97
C ASN A 62 -14.99 -16.98 37.33
N ALA A 63 -15.93 -16.53 36.49
CA ALA A 63 -17.35 -16.78 36.70
C ALA A 63 -17.71 -18.28 36.60
N HIS A 64 -17.02 -19.01 35.72
CA HIS A 64 -17.22 -20.44 35.55
C HIS A 64 -16.79 -21.26 36.78
N ILE A 65 -15.83 -20.80 37.58
CA ILE A 65 -15.39 -21.52 38.80
C ILE A 65 -16.57 -21.75 39.77
N SER A 66 -17.41 -20.74 39.97
CA SER A 66 -18.55 -20.82 40.89
C SER A 66 -19.82 -21.35 40.22
N ASN A 67 -19.99 -21.12 38.91
CA ASN A 67 -21.17 -21.55 38.17
C ASN A 67 -20.84 -21.96 36.73
N PRO A 68 -20.38 -23.21 36.52
CA PRO A 68 -20.07 -23.73 35.18
C PRO A 68 -21.26 -23.65 34.22
N ALA A 69 -22.47 -23.95 34.71
CA ALA A 69 -23.69 -23.96 33.92
C ALA A 69 -24.02 -22.59 33.30
N ALA A 70 -23.69 -21.48 33.97
CA ALA A 70 -23.96 -20.14 33.45
C ALA A 70 -23.33 -19.92 32.08
N PHE A 71 -22.08 -20.34 31.88
CA PHE A 71 -21.41 -20.21 30.58
C PHE A 71 -21.90 -21.29 29.58
N LEU A 72 -22.00 -22.54 30.01
CA LEU A 72 -22.42 -23.65 29.13
C LEU A 72 -23.88 -23.52 28.63
N ASN A 73 -24.72 -22.76 29.33
CA ASN A 73 -26.07 -22.41 28.89
C ASN A 73 -26.08 -21.37 27.75
N THR A 74 -24.97 -20.67 27.52
CA THR A 74 -24.85 -19.70 26.40
C THR A 74 -24.46 -20.36 25.09
N ILE A 75 -24.07 -21.64 25.10
CA ILE A 75 -23.67 -22.35 23.88
C ILE A 75 -24.92 -22.52 23.00
N PRO A 76 -24.89 -22.08 21.73
CA PRO A 76 -26.01 -22.25 20.81
C PRO A 76 -26.35 -23.73 20.61
N ALA A 77 -27.59 -24.01 20.22
CA ALA A 77 -27.98 -25.35 19.81
C ALA A 77 -27.22 -25.77 18.55
N LEU A 78 -26.64 -26.97 18.57
CA LEU A 78 -25.97 -27.53 17.40
C LEU A 78 -26.99 -27.88 16.32
N ALA A 79 -26.67 -27.57 15.07
CA ALA A 79 -27.49 -27.93 13.91
C ALA A 79 -27.62 -29.45 13.76
N ALA A 80 -28.70 -29.90 13.11
CA ALA A 80 -28.94 -31.34 12.88
C ALA A 80 -27.99 -31.94 11.83
N ASP A 81 -27.59 -31.15 10.83
CA ASP A 81 -26.60 -31.48 9.80
C ASP A 81 -25.97 -30.22 9.21
N ASP A 82 -25.08 -30.37 8.22
CA ASP A 82 -24.25 -29.30 7.65
C ASP A 82 -24.78 -28.68 6.34
N ASN A 83 -26.07 -28.86 6.02
CA ASN A 83 -26.69 -28.44 4.77
C ASN A 83 -27.39 -27.06 4.82
N ILE A 84 -27.18 -26.27 5.87
CA ILE A 84 -27.74 -24.92 6.00
C ILE A 84 -26.89 -23.95 5.18
N SER A 85 -27.54 -23.05 4.43
CA SER A 85 -26.84 -22.00 3.68
C SER A 85 -26.06 -21.07 4.63
N GLU A 86 -24.93 -20.52 4.18
CA GLU A 86 -24.08 -19.66 5.02
C GLU A 86 -24.87 -18.45 5.57
N ALA A 87 -25.73 -17.85 4.75
CA ALA A 87 -26.59 -16.74 5.14
C ALA A 87 -27.54 -17.10 6.29
N ASN A 88 -28.13 -18.29 6.27
CA ASN A 88 -29.07 -18.74 7.30
C ASN A 88 -28.36 -19.25 8.56
N ALA A 89 -27.14 -19.78 8.41
CA ALA A 89 -26.32 -20.25 9.52
C ALA A 89 -25.56 -19.12 10.24
N GLY A 90 -25.55 -17.89 9.71
CA GLY A 90 -24.66 -16.79 10.17
C GLY A 90 -24.62 -16.54 11.68
N SER A 91 -25.78 -16.55 12.35
CA SER A 91 -25.86 -16.39 13.81
C SER A 91 -25.26 -17.57 14.56
N ALA A 92 -25.51 -18.81 14.11
CA ALA A 92 -24.95 -20.01 14.71
C ALA A 92 -23.44 -20.11 14.46
N ILE A 93 -22.97 -19.76 13.25
CA ILE A 93 -21.55 -19.69 12.91
C ILE A 93 -20.83 -18.76 13.89
N SER A 94 -21.33 -17.54 14.05
CA SER A 94 -20.71 -16.55 14.95
C SER A 94 -20.80 -16.96 16.43
N GLY A 95 -21.91 -17.56 16.84
CA GLY A 95 -22.13 -18.04 18.19
C GLY A 95 -21.16 -19.17 18.59
N HIS A 96 -21.08 -20.24 17.79
CA HIS A 96 -20.17 -21.36 18.06
C HIS A 96 -18.70 -20.94 17.96
N ALA A 97 -18.35 -20.12 16.97
CA ALA A 97 -17.00 -19.57 16.85
C ALA A 97 -16.59 -18.82 18.12
N SER A 98 -17.46 -17.94 18.65
CA SER A 98 -17.20 -17.18 19.87
C SER A 98 -16.94 -18.09 21.08
N ILE A 99 -17.80 -19.09 21.31
CA ILE A 99 -17.64 -20.06 22.42
C ILE A 99 -16.31 -20.79 22.33
N LEU A 100 -15.97 -21.32 21.16
CA LEU A 100 -14.78 -22.14 20.98
C LEU A 100 -13.49 -21.30 20.94
N ASN A 101 -13.57 -20.03 20.52
CA ASN A 101 -12.47 -19.07 20.69
C ASN A 101 -12.14 -18.84 22.18
N TYR A 102 -13.15 -18.72 23.06
CA TYR A 102 -12.88 -18.62 24.50
C TYR A 102 -12.22 -19.89 25.04
N ALA A 103 -12.65 -21.06 24.58
CA ALA A 103 -12.05 -22.33 24.98
C ALA A 103 -10.60 -22.46 24.51
N SER A 104 -10.30 -22.13 23.25
CA SER A 104 -8.94 -22.19 22.70
C SER A 104 -8.01 -21.18 23.35
N TYR A 105 -8.49 -19.96 23.65
CA TYR A 105 -7.74 -18.95 24.39
C TYR A 105 -7.51 -19.33 25.86
N ALA A 106 -8.48 -19.97 26.52
CA ALA A 106 -8.26 -20.54 27.84
C ALA A 106 -7.23 -21.68 27.79
N ALA A 107 -7.29 -22.56 26.80
CA ALA A 107 -6.30 -23.62 26.61
C ALA A 107 -4.88 -23.05 26.36
N LEU A 108 -4.77 -21.98 25.57
CA LEU A 108 -3.53 -21.21 25.39
C LEU A 108 -3.02 -20.67 26.73
N MET A 109 -3.88 -20.06 27.53
CA MET A 109 -3.51 -19.53 28.84
C MET A 109 -3.06 -20.63 29.80
N TYR A 110 -3.73 -21.79 29.80
CA TYR A 110 -3.28 -22.95 30.56
C TYR A 110 -1.89 -23.41 30.13
N TYR A 111 -1.65 -23.54 28.82
CA TYR A 111 -0.35 -23.94 28.31
C TYR A 111 0.76 -22.97 28.75
N ILE A 112 0.49 -21.66 28.80
CA ILE A 112 1.47 -20.65 29.22
C ILE A 112 1.65 -20.64 30.74
N SER A 113 0.57 -20.50 31.51
CA SER A 113 0.64 -20.23 32.96
C SER A 113 0.65 -21.48 33.84
N GLY A 114 0.12 -22.60 33.34
CA GLY A 114 -0.13 -23.81 34.13
C GLY A 114 -1.31 -23.70 35.11
N GLU A 115 -2.04 -22.59 35.14
CA GLU A 115 -3.17 -22.41 36.06
C GLU A 115 -4.37 -23.30 35.63
N GLU A 116 -4.71 -24.30 36.46
CA GLU A 116 -5.73 -25.31 36.13
C GLU A 116 -7.15 -24.73 35.96
N LYS A 117 -7.44 -23.53 36.47
CA LYS A 117 -8.74 -22.86 36.24
C LYS A 117 -9.04 -22.66 34.74
N TYR A 118 -8.02 -22.34 33.95
CA TYR A 118 -8.17 -22.19 32.50
C TYR A 118 -8.38 -23.55 31.82
N ALA A 119 -7.63 -24.56 32.28
CA ALA A 119 -7.74 -25.94 31.82
C ALA A 119 -9.16 -26.49 32.06
N GLN A 120 -9.69 -26.31 33.26
CA GLN A 120 -11.03 -26.73 33.64
C GLN A 120 -12.11 -26.05 32.79
N PHE A 121 -12.01 -24.74 32.57
CA PHE A 121 -12.93 -24.01 31.70
C PHE A 121 -12.93 -24.56 30.27
N ALA A 122 -11.74 -24.73 29.66
CA ALA A 122 -11.62 -25.28 28.31
C ALA A 122 -12.14 -26.72 28.24
N ALA A 123 -11.83 -27.55 29.24
CA ALA A 123 -12.29 -28.94 29.33
C ALA A 123 -13.81 -29.06 29.38
N ASP A 124 -14.48 -28.24 30.19
CA ASP A 124 -15.94 -28.26 30.36
C ASP A 124 -16.66 -27.78 29.09
N VAL A 125 -16.11 -26.79 28.39
CA VAL A 125 -16.62 -26.35 27.08
C VAL A 125 -16.44 -27.42 26.02
N LEU A 126 -15.23 -28.01 25.90
CA LEU A 126 -14.97 -29.11 24.95
C LEU A 126 -15.88 -30.31 25.22
N TRP A 127 -16.09 -30.66 26.48
CA TRP A 127 -16.92 -31.78 26.89
C TRP A 127 -18.37 -31.63 26.43
N TYR A 128 -18.95 -30.42 26.52
CA TYR A 128 -20.29 -30.17 25.98
C TYR A 128 -20.40 -30.55 24.49
N TYR A 129 -19.45 -30.11 23.65
CA TYR A 129 -19.45 -30.47 22.23
C TYR A 129 -19.21 -31.97 22.01
N ILE A 130 -18.32 -32.59 22.79
CA ILE A 130 -18.03 -34.02 22.72
C ILE A 130 -19.29 -34.85 23.00
N GLU A 131 -20.05 -34.52 24.04
CA GLU A 131 -21.27 -35.25 24.39
C GLU A 131 -22.34 -35.16 23.31
N GLU A 132 -22.49 -33.99 22.70
CA GLU A 132 -23.49 -33.75 21.65
C GLU A 132 -23.11 -34.35 20.29
N LEU A 133 -21.81 -34.47 19.99
CA LEU A 133 -21.32 -34.89 18.67
C LEU A 133 -20.90 -36.37 18.61
N ALA A 134 -20.45 -36.99 19.71
CA ALA A 134 -20.06 -38.40 19.71
C ALA A 134 -21.20 -39.39 19.34
N PRO A 135 -22.47 -39.14 19.68
CA PRO A 135 -23.57 -40.04 19.29
C PRO A 135 -23.94 -39.96 17.79
N ARG A 136 -23.51 -38.91 17.08
CA ARG A 136 -23.91 -38.64 15.70
C ARG A 136 -23.09 -39.46 14.70
N THR A 137 -23.59 -39.58 13.47
CA THR A 137 -22.79 -40.03 12.32
C THR A 137 -22.01 -38.84 11.74
N PRO A 138 -20.89 -39.08 11.01
CA PRO A 138 -20.11 -37.98 10.45
C PRO A 138 -20.89 -37.01 9.55
N ASP A 139 -21.85 -37.48 8.76
CA ASP A 139 -22.70 -36.62 7.90
C ASP A 139 -23.72 -35.77 8.67
N LYS A 140 -23.98 -36.10 9.94
CA LYS A 140 -24.85 -35.36 10.87
C LYS A 140 -24.09 -34.62 11.97
N THR A 141 -22.77 -34.67 11.91
CA THR A 141 -21.88 -33.96 12.82
C THR A 141 -21.75 -32.54 12.29
N ALA A 142 -22.48 -31.59 12.88
CA ALA A 142 -22.46 -30.18 12.52
C ALA A 142 -22.57 -29.32 13.78
N MET A 143 -21.85 -28.19 13.81
CA MET A 143 -22.00 -27.20 14.89
C MET A 143 -22.98 -26.13 14.44
N SER A 144 -22.55 -25.26 13.52
CA SER A 144 -23.39 -24.19 12.99
C SER A 144 -24.34 -24.65 11.89
N GLY A 145 -24.05 -25.80 11.28
CA GLY A 145 -24.87 -26.38 10.24
C GLY A 145 -24.46 -26.01 8.82
N ASN A 146 -23.26 -25.46 8.62
CA ASN A 146 -22.75 -25.14 7.29
C ASN A 146 -21.39 -25.82 7.04
N TYR A 147 -21.33 -26.68 6.03
CA TYR A 147 -20.14 -27.48 5.71
C TYR A 147 -18.89 -26.64 5.37
N PHE A 148 -19.06 -25.40 4.90
CA PHE A 148 -17.95 -24.51 4.56
C PHE A 148 -17.48 -23.70 5.77
N ALA A 149 -18.41 -23.27 6.63
CA ALA A 149 -18.09 -22.44 7.78
C ALA A 149 -17.60 -23.24 8.99
N ASP A 150 -18.14 -24.43 9.27
CA ASP A 150 -17.75 -25.22 10.45
C ASP A 150 -16.23 -25.53 10.49
N PRO A 151 -15.59 -25.99 9.38
CA PRO A 151 -14.13 -26.16 9.31
C PRO A 151 -13.33 -24.87 9.46
N ARG A 152 -13.91 -23.71 9.12
CA ARG A 152 -13.23 -22.40 9.20
C ARG A 152 -13.34 -21.72 10.56
N THR A 153 -14.24 -22.24 11.41
CA THR A 153 -14.68 -21.59 12.65
C THR A 153 -14.64 -22.57 13.82
N GLY A 154 -15.77 -23.24 14.11
CA GLY A 154 -15.94 -24.11 15.27
C GLY A 154 -14.97 -25.28 15.29
N TYR A 155 -14.87 -26.07 14.21
CA TYR A 155 -13.97 -27.22 14.18
C TYR A 155 -12.50 -26.83 14.32
N LEU A 156 -12.10 -25.73 13.68
CA LEU A 156 -10.77 -25.17 13.80
C LEU A 156 -10.43 -24.86 15.26
N GLN A 157 -11.29 -24.10 15.95
CA GLN A 157 -11.04 -23.69 17.34
C GLN A 157 -11.20 -24.86 18.33
N PHE A 158 -12.11 -25.79 18.07
CA PHE A 158 -12.25 -27.03 18.84
C PHE A 158 -10.95 -27.83 18.78
N ALA A 159 -10.39 -28.05 17.59
CA ALA A 159 -9.15 -28.80 17.43
C ALA A 159 -7.96 -28.11 18.10
N ILE A 160 -7.85 -26.78 17.97
CA ILE A 160 -6.80 -26.01 18.67
C ILE A 160 -6.94 -26.18 20.19
N ALA A 161 -8.14 -25.99 20.75
CA ALA A 161 -8.37 -26.16 22.18
C ALA A 161 -8.07 -27.59 22.62
N TYR A 162 -8.54 -28.60 21.88
CA TYR A 162 -8.35 -30.01 22.20
C TYR A 162 -6.85 -30.39 22.20
N ASP A 163 -6.08 -29.95 21.21
CA ASP A 163 -4.63 -30.19 21.10
C ASP A 163 -3.85 -29.74 22.35
N PHE A 164 -4.14 -28.54 22.88
CA PHE A 164 -3.53 -28.06 24.11
C PHE A 164 -4.01 -28.80 25.38
N MET A 165 -5.18 -29.45 25.31
CA MET A 165 -5.87 -30.01 26.46
C MET A 165 -5.71 -31.53 26.62
N VAL A 166 -5.23 -32.26 25.59
CA VAL A 166 -5.09 -33.73 25.61
C VAL A 166 -4.45 -34.25 26.90
N ASN A 167 -3.31 -33.68 27.30
CA ASN A 167 -2.56 -34.13 28.48
C ASN A 167 -3.30 -33.85 29.79
N TYR A 168 -4.05 -32.75 29.89
CA TYR A 168 -4.87 -32.45 31.06
C TYR A 168 -6.08 -33.39 31.14
N LEU A 169 -6.78 -33.59 30.02
CA LEU A 169 -7.98 -34.43 29.94
C LEU A 169 -7.69 -35.89 30.29
N LYS A 170 -6.49 -36.39 29.97
CA LYS A 170 -6.06 -37.77 30.24
C LYS A 170 -5.61 -38.04 31.67
N LYS A 171 -5.45 -37.02 32.52
CA LYS A 171 -5.12 -37.26 33.93
C LYS A 171 -6.27 -38.04 34.60
N PRO A 172 -6.00 -39.14 35.33
CA PRO A 172 -7.05 -39.94 35.96
C PRO A 172 -8.00 -39.17 36.88
N GLU A 173 -7.49 -38.09 37.49
CA GLU A 173 -8.22 -37.19 38.39
C GLU A 173 -9.06 -36.13 37.68
N THR A 174 -8.88 -35.92 36.37
CA THR A 174 -9.59 -34.89 35.63
C THR A 174 -11.09 -35.21 35.56
N LYS A 175 -11.89 -34.25 36.01
CA LYS A 175 -13.34 -34.30 35.91
C LYS A 175 -13.86 -33.16 35.05
N VAL A 176 -14.86 -33.46 34.23
CA VAL A 176 -15.54 -32.51 33.34
C VAL A 176 -16.98 -32.30 33.80
N TYR A 177 -17.48 -31.07 33.66
CA TYR A 177 -18.84 -30.71 34.03
C TYR A 177 -19.84 -31.17 32.97
N GLN A 178 -20.74 -32.09 33.34
CA GLN A 178 -21.79 -32.56 32.47
C GLN A 178 -23.06 -31.70 32.67
N LYS A 179 -23.43 -30.96 31.61
CA LYS A 179 -24.56 -30.02 31.63
C LYS A 179 -25.90 -30.70 31.98
N SER A 180 -26.14 -31.90 31.47
CA SER A 180 -27.41 -32.62 31.67
C SER A 180 -27.64 -33.08 33.11
N SER A 181 -26.58 -33.45 33.83
CA SER A 181 -26.66 -33.92 35.22
C SER A 181 -26.33 -32.82 36.24
N GLY A 182 -25.72 -31.72 35.80
CA GLY A 182 -25.26 -30.64 36.67
C GLY A 182 -24.03 -31.01 37.53
N ASN A 183 -23.40 -32.16 37.27
CA ASN A 183 -22.34 -32.74 38.09
C ASN A 183 -21.01 -32.83 37.34
N LYS A 184 -19.91 -32.90 38.09
CA LYS A 184 -18.58 -33.22 37.55
C LYS A 184 -18.40 -34.74 37.45
N ILE A 185 -18.12 -35.24 36.25
CA ILE A 185 -17.92 -36.66 35.94
C ILE A 185 -16.48 -36.91 35.45
N SER A 186 -16.01 -38.16 35.51
CA SER A 186 -14.71 -38.51 34.92
C SER A 186 -14.73 -38.32 33.40
N PHE A 187 -13.62 -37.83 32.84
CA PHE A 187 -13.48 -37.67 31.40
C PHE A 187 -13.48 -39.03 30.67
N ASP A 188 -14.27 -39.15 29.60
CA ASP A 188 -14.35 -40.34 28.76
C ASP A 188 -13.59 -40.12 27.45
N ASN A 189 -12.35 -40.62 27.39
CA ASN A 189 -11.50 -40.47 26.21
C ASN A 189 -12.04 -41.23 25.00
N VAL A 190 -12.76 -42.33 25.19
CA VAL A 190 -13.35 -43.11 24.08
C VAL A 190 -14.44 -42.30 23.41
N LYS A 191 -15.31 -41.67 24.21
CA LYS A 191 -16.34 -40.76 23.70
C LYS A 191 -15.72 -39.53 23.02
N ALA A 192 -14.69 -38.94 23.62
CA ALA A 192 -13.96 -37.81 23.04
C ALA A 192 -13.36 -38.13 21.67
N GLN A 193 -12.66 -39.26 21.55
CA GLN A 193 -12.07 -39.70 20.29
C GLN A 193 -13.11 -40.02 19.22
N LYS A 194 -14.30 -40.52 19.62
CA LYS A 194 -15.42 -40.68 18.69
C LYS A 194 -15.93 -39.34 18.15
N ALA A 195 -16.08 -38.32 19.01
CA ALA A 195 -16.46 -36.97 18.56
C ALA A 195 -15.39 -36.34 17.66
N VAL A 196 -14.11 -36.44 18.02
CA VAL A 196 -12.99 -35.94 17.20
C VAL A 196 -12.97 -36.61 15.83
N HIS A 197 -13.13 -37.93 15.77
CA HIS A 197 -13.22 -38.68 14.51
C HIS A 197 -14.39 -38.20 13.64
N ASN A 198 -15.58 -38.11 14.22
CA ASN A 198 -16.77 -37.60 13.54
C ASN A 198 -16.55 -36.20 12.95
N ILE A 199 -15.93 -35.30 13.71
CA ILE A 199 -15.59 -33.94 13.26
C ILE A 199 -14.58 -33.99 12.10
N ALA A 200 -13.51 -34.77 12.21
CA ALA A 200 -12.48 -34.87 11.17
C ALA A 200 -13.05 -35.43 9.85
N VAL A 201 -13.88 -36.48 9.93
CA VAL A 201 -14.54 -37.07 8.76
C VAL A 201 -15.56 -36.10 8.15
N ASN A 202 -16.28 -35.32 8.97
CA ASN A 202 -17.17 -34.26 8.49
C ASN A 202 -16.42 -33.13 7.80
N ALA A 203 -15.35 -32.62 8.43
CA ALA A 203 -14.52 -31.55 7.90
C ALA A 203 -13.85 -31.93 6.57
N LEU A 204 -13.53 -33.22 6.38
CA LEU A 204 -13.11 -33.75 5.07
C LEU A 204 -14.28 -33.92 4.11
N GLY A 205 -15.50 -34.13 4.59
CA GLY A 205 -16.63 -34.53 3.78
C GLY A 205 -16.42 -35.89 3.13
N GLU A 206 -15.78 -36.85 3.82
CA GLU A 206 -15.41 -38.15 3.24
C GLU A 206 -16.61 -38.89 2.64
N PHE A 207 -17.77 -38.80 3.28
CA PHE A 207 -19.04 -39.38 2.84
C PHE A 207 -19.55 -38.84 1.50
N THR A 208 -18.98 -37.74 0.99
CA THR A 208 -19.34 -37.17 -0.32
C THR A 208 -18.68 -37.89 -1.50
N GLY A 209 -17.69 -38.74 -1.21
CA GLY A 209 -16.90 -39.48 -2.20
C GLY A 209 -15.65 -38.74 -2.67
N GLN A 210 -14.87 -39.43 -3.51
CA GLN A 210 -13.57 -38.98 -4.02
C GLN A 210 -13.69 -37.75 -4.94
N ASP A 211 -12.65 -36.91 -4.94
CA ASP A 211 -12.47 -35.84 -5.94
C ASP A 211 -11.68 -36.35 -7.15
N ASN A 212 -12.25 -36.17 -8.34
CA ASN A 212 -11.65 -36.59 -9.61
C ASN A 212 -11.16 -35.41 -10.46
N ARG A 213 -11.00 -34.22 -9.87
CA ARG A 213 -10.70 -32.95 -10.57
C ARG A 213 -9.23 -32.52 -10.49
N TYR A 214 -8.31 -33.46 -10.67
CA TYR A 214 -6.87 -33.19 -10.59
C TYR A 214 -6.40 -32.15 -11.63
N GLY A 215 -5.62 -31.17 -11.18
CA GLY A 215 -5.11 -30.06 -12.01
C GLY A 215 -6.18 -29.16 -12.65
N ARG A 216 -7.43 -29.17 -12.15
CA ARG A 216 -8.53 -28.34 -12.69
C ARG A 216 -8.72 -27.07 -11.89
N VAL A 217 -9.28 -26.04 -12.51
CA VAL A 217 -9.71 -24.81 -11.84
C VAL A 217 -10.73 -25.13 -10.73
N VAL A 218 -10.45 -24.71 -9.50
CA VAL A 218 -11.36 -24.77 -8.34
C VAL A 218 -11.28 -23.46 -7.54
N SER A 219 -12.28 -23.17 -6.69
CA SER A 219 -12.28 -21.97 -5.84
C SER A 219 -11.36 -22.11 -4.63
N ASN A 220 -11.11 -21.02 -3.92
CA ASN A 220 -10.38 -20.95 -2.67
C ASN A 220 -11.00 -21.73 -1.51
N HIS A 221 -12.26 -22.17 -1.61
CA HIS A 221 -13.00 -22.77 -0.50
C HIS A 221 -12.25 -23.94 0.19
N PRO A 222 -11.65 -24.91 -0.53
CA PRO A 222 -10.90 -26.01 0.06
C PRO A 222 -9.62 -25.57 0.79
N ILE A 223 -9.03 -24.43 0.42
CA ILE A 223 -7.88 -23.85 1.11
C ILE A 223 -8.35 -23.22 2.42
N LEU A 224 -9.51 -22.58 2.41
CA LEU A 224 -10.07 -21.96 3.60
C LEU A 224 -10.53 -23.00 4.64
N THR A 225 -11.09 -24.14 4.21
CA THR A 225 -11.49 -25.24 5.11
C THR A 225 -10.33 -26.10 5.58
N ALA A 226 -9.21 -26.13 4.84
CA ALA A 226 -8.06 -26.99 5.10
C ALA A 226 -7.53 -26.95 6.54
N PRO A 227 -7.44 -25.79 7.24
CA PRO A 227 -6.96 -25.76 8.61
C PRO A 227 -7.85 -26.57 9.55
N GLY A 228 -9.18 -26.42 9.47
CA GLY A 228 -10.10 -27.21 10.31
C GLY A 228 -10.04 -28.69 9.98
N SER A 229 -9.91 -29.06 8.71
CA SER A 229 -9.77 -30.46 8.31
C SER A 229 -8.45 -31.06 8.81
N LEU A 230 -7.31 -30.40 8.59
CA LEU A 230 -6.01 -30.90 9.04
C LEU A 230 -5.93 -30.96 10.57
N PHE A 231 -6.35 -29.90 11.27
CA PHE A 231 -6.16 -29.80 12.72
C PHE A 231 -6.99 -30.85 13.46
N THR A 232 -8.21 -31.12 12.99
CA THR A 232 -9.07 -32.17 13.57
C THR A 232 -8.52 -33.57 13.30
N ILE A 233 -7.91 -33.82 12.12
CA ILE A 233 -7.18 -35.07 11.84
C ILE A 233 -6.03 -35.25 12.85
N LEU A 234 -5.28 -34.18 13.14
CA LEU A 234 -4.16 -34.25 14.09
C LEU A 234 -4.61 -34.58 15.51
N CYS A 235 -5.87 -34.31 15.89
CA CYS A 235 -6.42 -34.69 17.19
C CYS A 235 -6.85 -36.17 17.29
N VAL A 236 -6.84 -36.93 16.19
CA VAL A 236 -7.15 -38.37 16.19
C VAL A 236 -5.98 -39.15 16.75
N GLU A 237 -6.17 -39.83 17.89
CA GLU A 237 -5.09 -40.53 18.59
C GLU A 237 -4.69 -41.85 17.93
N ASN A 238 -5.62 -42.52 17.24
CA ASN A 238 -5.31 -43.75 16.52
C ASN A 238 -4.42 -43.43 15.30
N ASP A 239 -3.15 -43.84 15.36
CA ASP A 239 -2.15 -43.51 14.35
C ASP A 239 -2.51 -43.99 12.94
N ALA A 240 -3.07 -45.20 12.81
CA ALA A 240 -3.45 -45.77 11.52
C ALA A 240 -4.62 -45.01 10.89
N GLU A 241 -5.63 -44.64 11.69
CA GLU A 241 -6.76 -43.86 11.21
C GLU A 241 -6.36 -42.41 10.90
N ARG A 242 -5.52 -41.81 11.75
CA ARG A 242 -4.95 -40.48 11.49
C ARG A 242 -4.19 -40.44 10.17
N GLU A 243 -3.37 -41.45 9.89
CA GLU A 243 -2.65 -41.56 8.61
C GLU A 243 -3.60 -41.75 7.42
N ARG A 244 -4.66 -42.56 7.57
CA ARG A 244 -5.67 -42.76 6.52
C ARG A 244 -6.38 -41.46 6.16
N LEU A 245 -6.83 -40.70 7.17
CA LEU A 245 -7.49 -39.41 6.99
C LEU A 245 -6.53 -38.36 6.41
N PHE A 246 -5.27 -38.33 6.88
CA PHE A 246 -4.23 -37.49 6.30
C PHE A 246 -4.01 -37.81 4.81
N ASN A 247 -3.97 -39.09 4.43
CA ASN A 247 -3.83 -39.48 3.04
C ASN A 247 -5.03 -39.03 2.18
N ILE A 248 -6.24 -38.98 2.75
CA ILE A 248 -7.40 -38.38 2.08
C ILE A 248 -7.19 -36.88 1.88
N PHE A 249 -6.84 -36.14 2.93
CA PHE A 249 -6.56 -34.71 2.87
C PHE A 249 -5.46 -34.36 1.85
N TRP A 250 -4.37 -35.12 1.89
CA TRP A 250 -3.15 -34.82 1.15
C TRP A 250 -3.21 -35.34 -0.29
N ASN A 251 -3.54 -36.62 -0.50
CA ASN A 251 -3.35 -37.34 -1.77
C ASN A 251 -4.63 -37.77 -2.50
N ALA A 252 -5.75 -37.97 -1.81
CA ALA A 252 -6.97 -38.47 -2.46
C ALA A 252 -7.96 -37.35 -2.80
N GLY A 253 -8.29 -36.53 -1.82
CA GLY A 253 -9.30 -35.48 -1.89
C GLY A 253 -10.73 -36.02 -1.81
N THR A 254 -11.65 -35.13 -1.49
CA THR A 254 -13.10 -35.35 -1.51
C THR A 254 -13.78 -34.22 -2.28
N LYS A 255 -15.08 -34.35 -2.57
CA LYS A 255 -15.82 -33.27 -3.22
C LYS A 255 -15.80 -31.94 -2.44
N ARG A 256 -15.64 -31.99 -1.12
CA ARG A 256 -15.64 -30.81 -0.22
C ARG A 256 -14.23 -30.33 0.15
N GLN A 257 -13.25 -31.24 0.26
CA GLN A 257 -11.86 -30.93 0.57
C GLN A 257 -10.95 -31.50 -0.52
N ASN A 258 -10.51 -30.67 -1.45
CA ASN A 258 -9.66 -31.12 -2.55
C ASN A 258 -8.28 -31.55 -2.06
N SER A 259 -7.67 -32.52 -2.77
CA SER A 259 -6.33 -33.02 -2.48
C SER A 259 -5.30 -31.91 -2.63
N PHE A 260 -4.40 -31.79 -1.64
CA PHE A 260 -3.27 -30.88 -1.74
C PHE A 260 -2.32 -31.25 -2.89
N THR A 261 -1.91 -32.51 -2.99
CA THR A 261 -0.88 -32.92 -3.96
C THR A 261 -1.40 -33.08 -5.38
N LYS A 262 -2.68 -33.41 -5.57
CA LYS A 262 -3.24 -33.65 -6.91
C LYS A 262 -4.12 -32.52 -7.45
N THR A 263 -4.64 -31.65 -6.59
CA THR A 263 -5.52 -30.55 -7.01
C THR A 263 -4.95 -29.20 -6.61
N ILE A 264 -4.81 -28.88 -5.32
CA ILE A 264 -4.47 -27.52 -4.86
C ILE A 264 -3.08 -27.09 -5.32
N LEU A 265 -2.02 -27.85 -4.99
CA LEU A 265 -0.65 -27.46 -5.31
C LEU A 265 -0.35 -27.44 -6.81
N PRO A 266 -0.85 -28.38 -7.66
CA PRO A 266 -0.70 -28.29 -9.11
C PRO A 266 -1.33 -27.07 -9.78
N ILE A 267 -2.34 -26.44 -9.16
CA ILE A 267 -3.00 -25.24 -9.69
C ILE A 267 -2.12 -23.99 -9.56
N PHE A 268 -1.19 -23.98 -8.60
CA PHE A 268 -0.21 -22.90 -8.51
C PHE A 268 0.62 -22.88 -9.79
N GLY A 269 0.47 -21.81 -10.57
CA GLY A 269 1.22 -21.57 -11.80
C GLY A 269 2.72 -21.40 -11.54
N ASP A 270 3.47 -21.03 -12.56
CA ASP A 270 4.89 -20.73 -12.45
C ASP A 270 5.20 -19.55 -11.51
N GLN A 271 4.28 -18.58 -11.41
CA GLN A 271 4.39 -17.43 -10.49
C GLN A 271 4.11 -17.76 -9.02
N GLY A 272 3.67 -18.99 -8.70
CA GLY A 272 3.50 -19.41 -7.31
C GLY A 272 2.41 -18.67 -6.53
N ILE A 273 1.46 -18.02 -7.20
CA ILE A 273 0.28 -17.40 -6.58
C ILE A 273 -0.99 -18.20 -6.90
N TRP A 274 -1.99 -18.10 -6.04
CA TRP A 274 -3.30 -18.74 -6.25
C TRP A 274 -4.07 -18.00 -7.36
N PRO A 275 -4.60 -18.69 -8.40
CA PRO A 275 -5.13 -18.05 -9.60
C PRO A 275 -6.57 -17.51 -9.44
N GLU A 276 -6.71 -16.56 -8.52
CA GLU A 276 -7.92 -15.78 -8.24
C GLU A 276 -7.57 -14.28 -8.18
N PRO A 277 -8.56 -13.37 -8.05
CA PRO A 277 -8.31 -11.96 -7.78
C PRO A 277 -7.38 -11.74 -6.57
N ILE A 278 -6.62 -10.64 -6.53
CA ILE A 278 -5.63 -10.32 -5.48
C ILE A 278 -6.11 -10.64 -4.06
N SER A 279 -7.29 -10.17 -3.63
CA SER A 279 -7.73 -10.41 -2.24
C SER A 279 -8.00 -11.88 -1.91
N TYR A 280 -8.31 -12.68 -2.93
CA TYR A 280 -8.47 -14.14 -2.84
C TYR A 280 -7.18 -14.89 -3.18
N SER A 281 -6.14 -14.23 -3.69
CA SER A 281 -4.89 -14.87 -4.10
C SER A 281 -3.91 -15.06 -2.94
N PHE A 282 -3.97 -14.19 -1.92
CA PHE A 282 -3.08 -14.24 -0.75
C PHE A 282 -2.95 -15.62 -0.09
N MET A 283 -4.09 -16.31 0.10
CA MET A 283 -4.20 -17.69 0.60
C MET A 283 -3.14 -18.10 1.64
N PRO A 284 -3.00 -17.38 2.77
CA PRO A 284 -1.97 -17.65 3.78
C PRO A 284 -2.06 -19.06 4.37
N ASN A 285 -3.25 -19.68 4.31
CA ASN A 285 -3.48 -21.05 4.77
C ASN A 285 -2.66 -22.10 3.99
N VAL A 286 -2.28 -21.85 2.73
CA VAL A 286 -1.43 -22.79 1.98
C VAL A 286 -0.05 -22.86 2.61
N THR A 287 0.60 -21.70 2.83
CA THR A 287 1.91 -21.64 3.50
C THR A 287 1.85 -22.20 4.91
N MET A 288 0.76 -21.93 5.66
CA MET A 288 0.54 -22.52 6.99
C MET A 288 0.46 -24.06 6.95
N VAL A 289 -0.37 -24.61 6.06
CA VAL A 289 -0.54 -26.07 5.91
C VAL A 289 0.78 -26.72 5.50
N LEU A 290 1.50 -26.15 4.54
CA LEU A 290 2.81 -26.67 4.13
C LEU A 290 3.82 -26.67 5.28
N ASN A 291 3.85 -25.59 6.07
CA ASN A 291 4.74 -25.49 7.24
C ASN A 291 4.42 -26.54 8.31
N ILE A 292 3.13 -26.79 8.59
CA ILE A 292 2.69 -27.83 9.54
C ILE A 292 3.03 -29.22 9.01
N VAL A 293 2.71 -29.52 7.74
CA VAL A 293 2.98 -30.84 7.15
C VAL A 293 4.47 -31.11 7.12
N ASP A 294 5.31 -30.14 6.75
CA ASP A 294 6.77 -30.29 6.83
C ASP A 294 7.27 -30.54 8.26
N ARG A 295 6.67 -29.91 9.28
CA ARG A 295 7.04 -30.16 10.68
C ARG A 295 6.75 -31.58 11.13
N LEU A 296 5.60 -32.11 10.74
CA LEU A 296 5.11 -33.39 11.21
C LEU A 296 5.61 -34.56 10.36
N LYS A 297 5.85 -34.30 9.08
CA LYS A 297 6.25 -35.27 8.06
C LYS A 297 7.37 -34.69 7.19
N PRO A 298 8.55 -34.37 7.76
CA PRO A 298 9.66 -33.77 7.02
C PRO A 298 10.14 -34.64 5.85
N GLU A 299 9.90 -35.96 5.90
CA GLU A 299 10.18 -36.91 4.83
C GLU A 299 9.39 -36.65 3.54
N LEU A 300 8.23 -35.97 3.62
CA LEU A 300 7.45 -35.59 2.44
C LEU A 300 8.08 -34.45 1.65
N ASN A 301 8.98 -33.70 2.29
CA ASN A 301 9.78 -32.65 1.67
C ASN A 301 8.96 -31.68 0.80
N VAL A 302 7.85 -31.19 1.37
CA VAL A 302 6.75 -30.54 0.65
C VAL A 302 7.13 -29.26 -0.10
N LEU A 303 8.28 -28.65 0.21
CA LEU A 303 8.75 -27.45 -0.49
C LEU A 303 9.55 -27.75 -1.74
N ASN A 304 10.20 -28.90 -1.88
CA ASN A 304 11.15 -29.11 -2.98
C ASN A 304 10.54 -28.94 -4.38
N ASN A 305 9.23 -29.19 -4.51
CA ASN A 305 8.50 -29.02 -5.77
C ASN A 305 7.66 -27.72 -5.83
N TYR A 306 7.65 -26.93 -4.75
CA TYR A 306 6.74 -25.80 -4.56
C TYR A 306 7.40 -24.57 -3.90
N THR A 307 8.73 -24.44 -3.94
CA THR A 307 9.46 -23.24 -3.46
C THR A 307 8.97 -21.96 -4.12
N LYS A 308 8.49 -22.04 -5.37
CA LYS A 308 7.83 -20.94 -6.09
C LYS A 308 6.67 -20.29 -5.33
N ILE A 309 5.99 -21.02 -4.43
CA ILE A 309 4.94 -20.44 -3.58
C ILE A 309 5.53 -19.39 -2.64
N LEU A 310 6.77 -19.60 -2.15
CA LEU A 310 7.48 -18.60 -1.36
C LEU A 310 7.88 -17.39 -2.21
N ASP A 311 8.23 -17.58 -3.49
CA ASP A 311 8.47 -16.46 -4.42
C ASP A 311 7.18 -15.66 -4.67
N GLY A 312 6.07 -16.36 -4.95
CA GLY A 312 4.75 -15.76 -5.17
C GLY A 312 4.25 -14.96 -3.98
N ASN A 313 4.62 -15.34 -2.75
CA ASN A 313 4.29 -14.57 -1.54
C ASN A 313 4.83 -13.13 -1.60
N PHE A 314 5.99 -12.89 -2.20
CA PHE A 314 6.59 -11.55 -2.33
C PHE A 314 6.15 -10.80 -3.60
N LEU A 315 5.49 -11.49 -4.55
CA LEU A 315 4.97 -10.85 -5.76
C LEU A 315 3.89 -9.81 -5.43
N PHE A 316 3.09 -10.04 -4.37
CA PHE A 316 2.00 -9.14 -3.99
C PHE A 316 2.45 -7.72 -3.67
N ASP A 317 3.64 -7.53 -3.12
CA ASP A 317 4.14 -6.18 -2.82
C ASP A 317 4.30 -5.33 -4.09
N ASN A 318 4.67 -5.95 -5.21
CA ASN A 318 4.75 -5.28 -6.51
C ASN A 318 3.38 -4.91 -7.10
N LEU A 319 2.26 -5.31 -6.47
CA LEU A 319 0.89 -4.99 -6.88
C LEU A 319 0.28 -3.84 -6.06
N ARG A 320 1.08 -3.12 -5.27
CA ARG A 320 0.64 -1.95 -4.51
C ARG A 320 0.75 -0.67 -5.33
N HIS A 321 -0.24 0.21 -5.21
CA HIS A 321 -0.13 1.63 -5.56
C HIS A 321 0.87 2.34 -4.63
N PRO A 322 1.32 3.55 -4.98
CA PRO A 322 2.19 4.36 -4.13
C PRO A 322 1.65 4.58 -2.70
N ASN A 323 0.34 4.76 -2.52
CA ASN A 323 -0.30 4.82 -1.19
C ASN A 323 -0.51 3.47 -0.50
N ARG A 324 0.21 2.43 -0.95
CA ARG A 324 0.25 1.05 -0.42
C ARG A 324 -1.05 0.23 -0.52
N THR A 325 -2.11 0.77 -1.10
CA THR A 325 -3.32 -0.01 -1.46
C THR A 325 -3.04 -0.92 -2.66
N PHE A 326 -3.81 -1.99 -2.87
CA PHE A 326 -3.59 -2.88 -4.01
C PHE A 326 -4.32 -2.42 -5.27
N VAL A 327 -3.75 -2.73 -6.45
CA VAL A 327 -4.47 -2.68 -7.74
C VAL A 327 -5.65 -3.66 -7.72
N ARG A 328 -6.62 -3.47 -8.63
CA ARG A 328 -7.85 -4.27 -8.62
C ARG A 328 -8.19 -4.91 -9.97
N PHE A 329 -8.30 -6.24 -9.96
CA PHE A 329 -8.94 -7.01 -11.02
C PHE A 329 -9.88 -8.06 -10.41
N GLY A 330 -10.98 -8.36 -11.09
CA GLY A 330 -12.04 -9.25 -10.62
C GLY A 330 -12.63 -8.83 -9.27
N ASP A 331 -13.18 -9.79 -8.54
CA ASP A 331 -13.71 -9.60 -7.20
C ASP A 331 -12.57 -9.44 -6.17
N SER A 332 -12.02 -8.22 -6.09
CA SER A 332 -10.99 -7.84 -5.10
C SER A 332 -11.39 -6.67 -4.22
N LYS A 333 -10.80 -6.63 -3.01
CA LYS A 333 -10.79 -5.47 -2.10
C LYS A 333 -9.39 -4.85 -2.07
N ARG A 334 -9.30 -3.51 -2.17
CA ARG A 334 -7.98 -2.83 -2.21
C ARG A 334 -7.31 -2.65 -0.86
N TYR A 335 -8.10 -2.63 0.22
CA TYR A 335 -7.61 -2.46 1.59
C TYR A 335 -7.44 -3.80 2.35
N SER A 336 -7.67 -4.92 1.67
CA SER A 336 -7.44 -6.25 2.26
C SER A 336 -5.98 -6.63 2.12
N ASP A 337 -5.20 -6.51 3.20
CA ASP A 337 -3.78 -6.87 3.22
C ASP A 337 -3.52 -8.07 4.13
N GLN A 338 -3.11 -9.19 3.53
CA GLN A 338 -2.72 -10.41 4.23
C GLN A 338 -1.22 -10.70 4.14
N THR A 339 -0.41 -9.83 3.52
CA THR A 339 1.00 -10.13 3.23
C THR A 339 1.80 -10.31 4.51
N ARG A 340 1.56 -9.49 5.55
CA ARG A 340 2.24 -9.66 6.86
C ARG A 340 2.01 -11.05 7.47
N LYS A 341 0.81 -11.62 7.32
CA LYS A 341 0.52 -12.98 7.82
C LYS A 341 1.27 -14.02 7.01
N ILE A 342 1.29 -13.88 5.68
CA ILE A 342 2.07 -14.72 4.78
C ILE A 342 3.56 -14.66 5.13
N TYR A 343 4.12 -13.47 5.38
CA TYR A 343 5.54 -13.30 5.68
C TYR A 343 5.94 -13.90 7.02
N ARG A 344 5.08 -13.88 8.04
CA ARG A 344 5.35 -14.62 9.28
C ARG A 344 5.37 -16.14 9.06
N TYR A 345 4.49 -16.66 8.21
CA TYR A 345 4.54 -18.07 7.81
C TYR A 345 5.79 -18.41 6.99
N THR A 346 6.12 -17.59 5.98
CA THR A 346 7.33 -17.74 5.17
C THR A 346 8.58 -17.67 6.05
N HIS A 347 8.67 -16.69 6.95
CA HIS A 347 9.79 -16.54 7.88
C HIS A 347 9.98 -17.78 8.74
N ASN A 348 8.90 -18.24 9.40
CA ASN A 348 8.95 -19.40 10.26
C ASN A 348 9.38 -20.66 9.50
N PHE A 349 8.80 -20.88 8.33
CA PHE A 349 9.10 -22.04 7.50
C PHE A 349 10.53 -21.98 6.93
N ALA A 350 10.92 -20.87 6.32
CA ALA A 350 12.25 -20.66 5.75
C ALA A 350 13.37 -20.78 6.81
N SER A 351 13.15 -20.22 8.00
CA SER A 351 14.09 -20.32 9.12
C SER A 351 14.37 -21.77 9.51
N ARG A 352 13.33 -22.60 9.59
CA ARG A 352 13.46 -24.04 9.92
C ARG A 352 14.18 -24.82 8.83
N LYS A 353 14.02 -24.41 7.56
CA LYS A 353 14.64 -25.07 6.40
C LYS A 353 16.02 -24.53 6.06
N GLY A 354 16.50 -23.48 6.76
CA GLY A 354 17.79 -22.86 6.49
C GLY A 354 17.82 -22.04 5.19
N LEU A 355 16.68 -21.49 4.76
CA LEU A 355 16.59 -20.69 3.53
C LEU A 355 16.81 -19.20 3.83
N SER A 356 18.08 -18.81 4.02
CA SER A 356 18.47 -17.46 4.48
C SER A 356 17.87 -16.32 3.67
N ASP A 357 17.78 -16.46 2.34
CA ASP A 357 17.31 -15.39 1.46
C ASP A 357 15.82 -15.07 1.68
N TYR A 358 15.00 -16.11 1.89
CA TYR A 358 13.59 -15.93 2.22
C TYR A 358 13.39 -15.41 3.65
N VAL A 359 14.26 -15.77 4.58
CA VAL A 359 14.27 -15.20 5.94
C VAL A 359 14.51 -13.70 5.85
N GLN A 360 15.59 -13.27 5.21
CA GLN A 360 15.92 -11.85 5.06
C GLN A 360 14.81 -11.08 4.35
N LYS A 361 14.30 -11.60 3.22
CA LYS A 361 13.17 -10.97 2.50
C LYS A 361 11.93 -10.81 3.41
N ALA A 362 11.57 -11.85 4.17
CA ALA A 362 10.43 -11.78 5.07
C ALA A 362 10.63 -10.77 6.21
N GLU A 363 11.84 -10.66 6.77
CA GLU A 363 12.15 -9.68 7.81
C GLU A 363 12.05 -8.24 7.30
N ILE A 364 12.60 -7.96 6.11
CA ILE A 364 12.50 -6.64 5.46
C ILE A 364 11.03 -6.30 5.18
N ALA A 365 10.29 -7.23 4.57
CA ALA A 365 8.87 -7.04 4.26
C ALA A 365 8.02 -6.75 5.51
N LEU A 366 8.27 -7.49 6.59
CA LEU A 366 7.58 -7.30 7.86
C LEU A 366 7.93 -5.95 8.48
N ARG A 367 9.21 -5.54 8.47
CA ARG A 367 9.65 -4.24 8.99
C ARG A 367 8.95 -3.10 8.27
N GLN A 368 9.04 -3.04 6.94
CA GLN A 368 8.35 -2.02 6.13
C GLN A 368 6.83 -2.07 6.34
N GLY A 369 6.25 -3.27 6.41
CA GLY A 369 4.84 -3.46 6.66
C GLY A 369 4.37 -3.01 8.06
N TYR A 370 5.26 -2.99 9.04
CA TYR A 370 5.01 -2.46 10.39
C TYR A 370 5.20 -0.95 10.42
N ASP A 371 6.26 -0.42 9.82
CA ASP A 371 6.52 1.03 9.80
C ASP A 371 5.40 1.80 9.10
N ALA A 372 4.86 1.24 8.01
CA ALA A 372 3.73 1.81 7.29
C ALA A 372 2.43 1.95 8.12
N VAL A 373 2.33 1.30 9.28
CA VAL A 373 1.18 1.41 10.19
C VAL A 373 1.55 1.92 11.57
N GLY A 374 2.71 2.58 11.71
CA GLY A 374 3.17 3.17 12.97
C GLY A 374 3.78 2.16 13.96
N GLY A 375 4.23 1.00 13.47
CA GLY A 375 4.90 -0.04 14.24
C GLY A 375 4.14 -1.37 14.29
N TYR A 376 4.50 -2.22 15.25
CA TYR A 376 3.89 -3.54 15.43
C TYR A 376 3.29 -3.67 16.83
N THR A 377 1.97 -3.54 16.89
CA THR A 377 1.17 -3.83 18.08
C THR A 377 0.14 -4.89 17.72
N PRO A 378 0.28 -6.13 18.22
CA PRO A 378 -0.70 -7.18 18.00
C PRO A 378 -2.10 -6.75 18.45
N ASN A 379 -3.11 -7.11 17.66
CA ASN A 379 -4.52 -6.88 17.98
C ASN A 379 -5.26 -8.21 18.02
N ILE A 380 -5.37 -8.78 19.23
CA ILE A 380 -6.04 -10.04 19.48
C ILE A 380 -7.48 -9.78 19.89
N LYS A 381 -8.41 -10.41 19.18
CA LYS A 381 -9.85 -10.32 19.43
C LYS A 381 -10.52 -11.68 19.26
N ILE A 382 -11.79 -11.74 19.67
CA ILE A 382 -12.68 -12.83 19.27
C ILE A 382 -13.25 -12.45 17.90
N SER A 383 -13.05 -13.31 16.90
CA SER A 383 -13.59 -13.13 15.56
C SER A 383 -14.15 -14.43 15.00
N THR A 384 -15.06 -14.33 14.02
CA THR A 384 -15.79 -15.49 13.52
C THR A 384 -14.91 -16.44 12.72
N TYR A 385 -14.22 -15.94 11.67
CA TYR A 385 -13.45 -16.77 10.75
C TYR A 385 -11.96 -16.70 11.03
N GLU A 386 -11.29 -17.87 10.97
CA GLU A 386 -9.81 -17.97 10.92
C GLU A 386 -9.09 -17.25 12.08
N ASN A 387 -9.72 -17.25 13.26
CA ASN A 387 -9.23 -16.55 14.46
C ASN A 387 -8.03 -17.26 15.11
N VAL A 388 -6.90 -17.28 14.42
CA VAL A 388 -5.67 -17.97 14.84
C VAL A 388 -4.52 -17.02 15.18
N ASP A 389 -4.76 -15.71 15.10
CA ASP A 389 -3.71 -14.69 15.19
C ASP A 389 -2.94 -14.73 16.52
N ALA A 390 -3.60 -15.04 17.64
CA ALA A 390 -2.92 -15.21 18.93
C ALA A 390 -1.91 -16.37 18.92
N PHE A 391 -2.28 -17.48 18.29
CA PHE A 391 -1.44 -18.67 18.19
C PHE A 391 -0.31 -18.45 17.19
N GLU A 392 -0.67 -18.02 15.98
CA GLU A 392 0.26 -17.71 14.90
C GLU A 392 1.35 -16.74 15.35
N GLN A 393 0.96 -15.58 15.90
CA GLN A 393 1.91 -14.54 16.24
C GLN A 393 2.77 -14.94 17.44
N LEU A 394 2.17 -15.54 18.48
CA LEU A 394 2.94 -15.91 19.67
C LEU A 394 3.96 -17.02 19.38
N PHE A 395 3.54 -18.06 18.66
CA PHE A 395 4.36 -19.24 18.46
C PHE A 395 5.31 -19.08 17.27
N TRP A 396 4.85 -18.51 16.15
CA TRP A 396 5.62 -18.52 14.91
C TRP A 396 6.24 -17.18 14.52
N ALA A 397 5.73 -16.05 15.00
CA ALA A 397 6.38 -14.77 14.75
C ALA A 397 7.71 -14.64 15.51
N LYS A 398 8.57 -13.79 14.96
CA LYS A 398 9.86 -13.40 15.51
C LYS A 398 9.88 -11.91 15.78
N ASP A 399 10.73 -11.51 16.71
CA ASP A 399 11.02 -10.11 16.93
C ASP A 399 11.80 -9.58 15.72
N ILE A 400 11.22 -8.59 15.02
CA ILE A 400 11.81 -8.01 13.82
C ILE A 400 12.63 -6.78 14.26
N PRO A 401 13.94 -6.72 13.93
CA PRO A 401 14.78 -5.59 14.26
C PRO A 401 14.15 -4.25 13.86
N LYS A 402 14.35 -3.20 14.67
CA LYS A 402 13.88 -1.84 14.33
C LYS A 402 14.64 -1.25 13.13
N THR A 403 15.87 -1.68 12.92
CA THR A 403 16.70 -1.31 11.79
C THR A 403 17.13 -2.59 11.10
N ILE A 404 16.90 -2.67 9.80
CA ILE A 404 17.26 -3.81 8.96
C ILE A 404 17.93 -3.30 7.69
N ASP A 405 18.96 -4.01 7.24
CA ASP A 405 19.65 -3.67 5.99
C ASP A 405 18.84 -4.21 4.80
N GLY A 406 18.62 -3.32 3.83
CA GLY A 406 17.88 -3.62 2.60
C GLY A 406 16.42 -3.17 2.66
N GLU A 407 15.79 -3.12 1.49
CA GLU A 407 14.42 -2.67 1.29
C GLU A 407 13.73 -3.58 0.26
N ILE A 408 12.45 -3.93 0.49
CA ILE A 408 11.61 -4.41 -0.61
C ILE A 408 11.14 -3.17 -1.34
N ASP A 409 11.80 -2.98 -2.47
CA ASP A 409 11.49 -1.92 -3.40
C ASP A 409 10.17 -2.22 -4.13
N PHE A 410 9.20 -1.33 -3.98
CA PHE A 410 7.91 -1.37 -4.68
C PHE A 410 8.01 -0.73 -6.08
N GLU A 411 9.20 -0.43 -6.60
CA GLU A 411 9.39 0.40 -7.79
C GLU A 411 9.50 -0.37 -9.11
N LYS A 412 9.39 -1.72 -9.12
CA LYS A 412 9.45 -2.48 -10.39
C LYS A 412 8.39 -1.95 -11.37
N PRO A 413 8.80 -1.34 -12.51
CA PRO A 413 7.88 -0.63 -13.39
C PRO A 413 6.82 -1.56 -13.98
N THR A 414 7.20 -2.80 -14.29
CA THR A 414 6.35 -3.78 -14.96
C THR A 414 6.08 -5.01 -14.10
N VAL A 415 4.81 -5.32 -13.89
CA VAL A 415 4.38 -6.58 -13.25
C VAL A 415 3.33 -7.28 -14.11
N ILE A 416 3.57 -8.53 -14.48
CA ILE A 416 2.63 -9.32 -15.29
C ILE A 416 2.00 -10.37 -14.38
N ILE A 417 0.67 -10.47 -14.38
CA ILE A 417 -0.07 -11.53 -13.70
C ILE A 417 -0.68 -12.45 -14.77
N LYS A 418 -0.03 -13.60 -14.97
CA LYS A 418 -0.28 -14.48 -16.13
C LYS A 418 -1.68 -15.06 -16.14
N HIS A 419 -2.18 -15.55 -15.00
CA HIS A 419 -3.53 -16.14 -14.94
C HIS A 419 -4.63 -15.11 -15.15
N ALA A 420 -4.38 -13.85 -14.80
CA ALA A 420 -5.34 -12.76 -14.94
C ALA A 420 -5.20 -12.00 -16.27
N GLY A 421 -4.14 -12.26 -17.05
CA GLY A 421 -3.83 -11.52 -18.26
C GLY A 421 -3.62 -10.02 -18.01
N VAL A 422 -3.05 -9.65 -16.86
CA VAL A 422 -2.89 -8.25 -16.43
C VAL A 422 -1.43 -7.83 -16.49
N ALA A 423 -1.15 -6.65 -17.05
CA ALA A 423 0.11 -5.92 -16.86
C ALA A 423 -0.12 -4.67 -16.01
N LEU A 424 0.70 -4.51 -14.98
CA LEU A 424 0.89 -3.29 -14.23
C LEU A 424 2.02 -2.48 -14.86
N GLN A 425 1.84 -1.16 -14.91
CA GLN A 425 2.85 -0.16 -15.25
C GLN A 425 2.93 0.89 -14.15
N ARG A 426 4.14 1.27 -13.74
CA ARG A 426 4.40 2.37 -12.81
C ARG A 426 5.67 3.13 -13.17
N ASN A 427 5.75 4.38 -12.72
CA ASN A 427 6.96 5.20 -12.86
C ASN A 427 7.77 5.27 -11.54
N LEU A 428 9.05 5.63 -11.62
CA LEU A 428 10.01 5.65 -10.50
C LEU A 428 10.00 6.99 -9.74
N VAL A 429 9.27 7.18 -8.62
CA VAL A 429 9.29 8.47 -7.86
C VAL A 429 10.23 8.38 -6.66
N LYS A 430 11.16 9.33 -6.55
CA LYS A 430 12.05 9.42 -5.39
C LYS A 430 11.41 10.07 -4.17
N GLU A 431 10.66 11.17 -4.35
CA GLU A 431 10.07 11.95 -3.27
C GLU A 431 8.58 12.19 -3.51
N ASN A 432 7.76 12.11 -2.44
CA ASN A 432 6.30 12.30 -2.52
C ASN A 432 5.61 11.37 -3.53
N ASN A 433 5.98 10.07 -3.50
CA ASN A 433 5.47 9.06 -4.44
C ASN A 433 3.93 8.94 -4.44
N GLU A 434 3.25 9.20 -3.32
CA GLU A 434 1.79 9.19 -3.31
C GLU A 434 1.18 10.23 -4.26
N ASP A 435 1.81 11.40 -4.39
CA ASP A 435 1.28 12.50 -5.19
C ASP A 435 1.75 12.44 -6.65
N TYR A 436 3.02 12.10 -6.88
CA TYR A 436 3.64 12.14 -8.21
C TYR A 436 3.78 10.77 -8.87
N GLY A 437 3.47 9.71 -8.13
CA GLY A 437 3.49 8.34 -8.60
C GLY A 437 2.34 8.06 -9.54
N LEU A 438 2.69 7.47 -10.68
CA LEU A 438 1.75 6.88 -11.61
C LEU A 438 1.84 5.37 -11.43
N THR A 439 0.70 4.72 -11.27
CA THR A 439 0.55 3.26 -11.31
C THR A 439 -0.77 2.92 -11.98
N GLY A 440 -0.74 2.06 -12.99
CA GLY A 440 -1.94 1.59 -13.65
C GLY A 440 -1.84 0.14 -14.06
N ILE A 441 -2.97 -0.49 -14.34
CA ILE A 441 -3.04 -1.83 -14.92
C ILE A 441 -3.78 -1.81 -16.25
N ILE A 442 -3.41 -2.72 -17.15
CA ILE A 442 -4.21 -3.09 -18.32
C ILE A 442 -4.33 -4.61 -18.43
N GLY A 443 -5.49 -5.12 -18.87
CA GLY A 443 -5.66 -6.55 -19.10
C GLY A 443 -7.02 -7.12 -18.70
N GLY A 444 -7.14 -8.44 -18.74
CA GLY A 444 -8.36 -9.17 -18.38
C GLY A 444 -8.32 -10.63 -18.82
N ALA A 445 -8.97 -11.50 -18.06
CA ALA A 445 -9.05 -12.94 -18.33
C ALA A 445 -10.19 -13.60 -17.54
N HIS A 446 -10.48 -14.85 -17.89
CA HIS A 446 -11.35 -15.72 -17.09
C HIS A 446 -10.57 -16.52 -16.04
N TYR A 447 -11.07 -16.49 -14.81
CA TYR A 447 -10.62 -17.29 -13.66
C TYR A 447 -11.75 -17.29 -12.60
N VAL A 448 -11.62 -18.05 -11.51
CA VAL A 448 -12.64 -17.99 -10.43
C VAL A 448 -12.69 -16.58 -9.87
N HIS A 449 -13.90 -16.03 -9.68
CA HIS A 449 -14.10 -14.66 -9.21
C HIS A 449 -13.62 -13.56 -10.20
N SER A 450 -13.40 -13.90 -11.48
CA SER A 450 -13.12 -12.91 -12.54
C SER A 450 -14.39 -12.19 -13.02
N HIS A 451 -14.19 -11.10 -13.77
CA HIS A 451 -15.23 -10.35 -14.50
C HIS A 451 -15.02 -10.53 -16.01
N ALA A 452 -16.00 -10.16 -16.85
CA ALA A 452 -15.83 -10.07 -18.31
C ALA A 452 -15.53 -8.63 -18.72
N THR A 453 -14.25 -8.32 -18.95
CA THR A 453 -13.75 -6.94 -18.98
C THR A 453 -13.11 -6.52 -20.31
N GLY A 454 -12.82 -7.45 -21.23
CA GLY A 454 -11.87 -7.17 -22.32
C GLY A 454 -10.50 -6.75 -21.77
N ILE A 455 -9.81 -5.85 -22.46
CA ILE A 455 -8.58 -5.21 -21.96
C ILE A 455 -8.95 -3.95 -21.16
N THR A 456 -9.35 -4.14 -19.90
CA THR A 456 -9.70 -3.03 -19.00
C THR A 456 -8.46 -2.24 -18.55
N MET A 457 -8.69 -1.08 -17.94
CA MET A 457 -7.64 -0.22 -17.36
C MET A 457 -8.03 0.29 -15.97
N GLU A 458 -7.08 0.38 -15.06
CA GLU A 458 -7.20 1.17 -13.82
C GLU A 458 -5.99 2.11 -13.71
N LEU A 459 -6.20 3.37 -13.29
CA LEU A 459 -5.15 4.40 -13.21
C LEU A 459 -5.12 5.09 -11.84
N TYR A 460 -3.92 5.24 -11.29
CA TYR A 460 -3.60 6.00 -10.08
C TYR A 460 -2.79 7.27 -10.41
N GLY A 461 -3.03 8.35 -9.67
CA GLY A 461 -2.20 9.56 -9.69
C GLY A 461 -2.74 10.62 -8.73
N ALA A 462 -1.90 11.55 -8.31
CA ALA A 462 -2.24 12.62 -7.35
C ALA A 462 -2.91 12.08 -6.06
N ASN A 463 -2.45 10.93 -5.57
CA ASN A 463 -2.99 10.22 -4.40
C ASN A 463 -4.44 9.72 -4.52
N TYR A 464 -4.91 9.48 -5.75
CA TYR A 464 -6.20 8.86 -6.04
C TYR A 464 -6.08 7.70 -7.02
N ILE A 465 -6.91 6.67 -6.84
CA ILE A 465 -7.24 5.73 -7.91
C ILE A 465 -8.29 6.42 -8.78
N MET A 466 -7.82 7.22 -9.74
CA MET A 466 -8.64 8.13 -10.53
C MET A 466 -9.59 7.39 -11.48
N ALA A 467 -9.10 6.35 -12.16
CA ALA A 467 -9.88 5.52 -13.07
C ALA A 467 -10.09 4.12 -12.46
N PRO A 468 -10.95 3.97 -11.45
CA PRO A 468 -11.06 2.75 -10.66
C PRO A 468 -11.68 1.60 -11.46
N GLY A 469 -11.17 0.37 -11.26
CA GLY A 469 -11.84 -0.85 -11.72
C GLY A 469 -13.12 -1.15 -10.93
N ALA A 470 -13.80 -2.26 -11.18
CA ALA A 470 -15.08 -2.59 -10.53
C ALA A 470 -14.98 -3.07 -9.06
N GLY A 471 -14.27 -4.18 -8.81
CA GLY A 471 -14.04 -4.74 -7.47
C GLY A 471 -15.21 -5.41 -6.79
N LEU A 472 -15.05 -5.71 -5.49
CA LEU A 472 -16.07 -6.34 -4.64
C LEU A 472 -16.98 -5.32 -3.92
N PRO A 473 -18.29 -5.64 -3.74
CA PRO A 473 -19.15 -4.84 -2.89
C PRO A 473 -18.82 -5.04 -1.40
N LYS A 474 -19.39 -4.18 -0.55
CA LYS A 474 -19.10 -4.15 0.89
C LYS A 474 -19.56 -5.42 1.60
N THR A 475 -20.72 -5.94 1.24
CA THR A 475 -21.37 -7.09 1.88
C THR A 475 -21.62 -8.25 0.91
N VAL A 476 -21.88 -9.45 1.45
CA VAL A 476 -22.19 -10.65 0.66
C VAL A 476 -23.54 -10.54 -0.05
N ALA A 477 -24.54 -9.93 0.60
CA ALA A 477 -25.87 -9.75 -0.02
C ALA A 477 -25.80 -8.84 -1.25
N GLU A 478 -25.00 -7.76 -1.19
CA GLU A 478 -24.79 -6.84 -2.31
C GLU A 478 -24.13 -7.50 -3.53
N ARG A 479 -23.51 -8.68 -3.39
CA ARG A 479 -22.96 -9.42 -4.53
C ARG A 479 -24.03 -9.93 -5.50
N LYS A 480 -25.28 -9.98 -5.08
CA LYS A 480 -26.41 -10.42 -5.91
C LYS A 480 -27.16 -9.25 -6.53
N LEU A 481 -26.75 -8.01 -6.25
CA LEU A 481 -27.40 -6.84 -6.81
C LEU A 481 -27.09 -6.69 -8.30
N PRO A 482 -28.06 -6.23 -9.11
CA PRO A 482 -27.87 -6.02 -10.54
C PRO A 482 -26.66 -5.15 -10.89
N GLU A 483 -26.33 -4.14 -10.07
CA GLU A 483 -25.15 -3.31 -10.25
C GLU A 483 -23.87 -4.15 -10.24
N HIS A 484 -23.80 -5.20 -9.41
CA HIS A 484 -22.65 -6.10 -9.42
C HIS A 484 -22.68 -7.05 -10.61
N THR A 485 -23.77 -7.79 -10.77
CA THR A 485 -23.83 -8.95 -11.67
C THR A 485 -24.03 -8.57 -13.13
N ASN A 486 -24.67 -7.43 -13.39
CA ASN A 486 -25.10 -7.00 -14.73
C ASN A 486 -24.38 -5.74 -15.22
N TYR A 487 -23.51 -5.13 -14.40
CA TYR A 487 -22.74 -3.94 -14.78
C TYR A 487 -21.25 -4.08 -14.48
N PHE A 488 -20.88 -4.16 -13.20
CA PHE A 488 -19.46 -4.26 -12.80
C PHE A 488 -18.76 -5.52 -13.34
N TRP A 489 -19.51 -6.62 -13.49
CA TRP A 489 -19.04 -7.84 -14.13
C TRP A 489 -18.97 -7.79 -15.67
N ARG A 490 -19.45 -6.71 -16.31
CA ARG A 490 -19.61 -6.58 -17.75
C ARG A 490 -18.71 -5.49 -18.34
N HIS A 491 -18.50 -5.53 -19.65
CA HIS A 491 -17.64 -4.60 -20.37
C HIS A 491 -18.00 -3.12 -20.14
N ALA A 492 -19.30 -2.75 -20.09
CA ALA A 492 -19.69 -1.35 -19.94
C ALA A 492 -19.41 -0.78 -18.53
N GLY A 493 -19.20 -1.63 -17.52
CA GLY A 493 -18.76 -1.22 -16.18
C GLY A 493 -17.24 -1.17 -16.02
N ASN A 494 -16.49 -1.26 -17.11
CA ASN A 494 -15.03 -1.33 -17.13
C ASN A 494 -14.43 -0.33 -18.15
N ASN A 495 -13.15 0.02 -17.97
CA ASN A 495 -12.45 0.98 -18.83
C ASN A 495 -11.87 0.28 -20.06
N THR A 496 -12.73 -0.09 -21.01
CA THR A 496 -12.41 -1.05 -22.08
C THR A 496 -13.01 -0.64 -23.43
N MET A 497 -12.88 -1.50 -24.43
CA MET A 497 -13.50 -1.34 -25.75
C MET A 497 -14.78 -2.18 -25.85
N ILE A 498 -15.82 -1.62 -26.47
CA ILE A 498 -17.01 -2.36 -26.88
C ILE A 498 -17.20 -2.24 -28.40
N VAL A 499 -17.32 -3.38 -29.06
CA VAL A 499 -17.45 -3.50 -30.51
C VAL A 499 -18.92 -3.63 -30.88
N ASN A 500 -19.39 -2.80 -31.82
CA ASN A 500 -20.77 -2.77 -32.32
C ASN A 500 -21.86 -2.67 -31.23
N GLY A 501 -21.49 -2.25 -30.02
CA GLY A 501 -22.39 -2.12 -28.87
C GLY A 501 -22.84 -3.43 -28.23
N THR A 502 -22.25 -4.59 -28.57
CA THR A 502 -22.78 -5.92 -28.21
C THR A 502 -21.77 -6.88 -27.54
N THR A 503 -20.57 -6.41 -27.20
CA THR A 503 -19.52 -7.25 -26.57
C THR A 503 -20.01 -7.94 -25.29
N HIS A 504 -19.79 -9.26 -25.18
CA HIS A 504 -20.29 -10.09 -24.09
C HIS A 504 -19.32 -11.24 -23.73
N GLY A 505 -19.58 -11.91 -22.61
CA GLY A 505 -18.95 -13.19 -22.25
C GLY A 505 -19.91 -14.36 -22.45
N ILE A 506 -19.44 -15.60 -22.29
CA ILE A 506 -20.25 -16.82 -22.48
C ILE A 506 -20.35 -17.69 -21.23
N GLN A 507 -21.41 -18.49 -21.14
CA GLN A 507 -21.62 -19.40 -20.01
C GLN A 507 -20.68 -20.63 -20.00
N PRO A 508 -20.41 -21.33 -21.13
CA PRO A 508 -19.47 -22.45 -21.13
C PRO A 508 -18.10 -22.03 -20.59
N GLY A 509 -17.63 -22.71 -19.54
CA GLY A 509 -16.37 -22.39 -18.86
C GLY A 509 -16.47 -21.31 -17.78
N SER A 510 -17.58 -20.57 -17.66
CA SER A 510 -17.77 -19.56 -16.60
C SER A 510 -17.63 -20.19 -15.21
N TRP A 511 -17.07 -19.43 -14.27
CA TRP A 511 -16.81 -19.93 -12.92
C TRP A 511 -18.08 -20.00 -12.06
N ASN A 512 -19.11 -19.24 -12.44
CA ASN A 512 -20.42 -19.23 -11.79
C ASN A 512 -21.54 -19.58 -12.79
N SER A 513 -22.59 -20.24 -12.30
CA SER A 513 -23.79 -20.52 -13.10
C SER A 513 -24.53 -19.23 -13.47
N ASP A 514 -25.12 -19.21 -14.66
CA ASP A 514 -25.90 -18.08 -15.20
C ASP A 514 -25.17 -16.72 -15.13
N SER A 515 -23.85 -16.74 -15.23
CA SER A 515 -23.01 -15.56 -15.09
C SER A 515 -22.45 -15.04 -16.40
N TYR A 516 -22.23 -15.89 -17.41
CA TYR A 516 -21.71 -15.49 -18.73
C TYR A 516 -20.42 -14.65 -18.66
N LEU A 517 -19.47 -15.07 -17.81
CA LEU A 517 -18.22 -14.35 -17.51
C LEU A 517 -17.00 -14.92 -18.23
N TRP A 518 -17.14 -16.00 -18.99
CA TRP A 518 -16.01 -16.56 -19.71
C TRP A 518 -15.62 -15.65 -20.88
N MET A 519 -14.33 -15.32 -20.95
CA MET A 519 -13.68 -14.59 -22.02
C MET A 519 -12.28 -15.16 -22.24
N ASN A 520 -11.69 -14.89 -23.40
CA ASN A 520 -10.29 -15.22 -23.67
C ASN A 520 -9.34 -14.46 -22.73
N THR A 521 -8.15 -15.02 -22.50
CA THR A 521 -7.12 -14.38 -21.66
C THR A 521 -6.32 -13.40 -22.50
N THR A 522 -6.16 -12.18 -21.99
CA THR A 522 -5.25 -11.20 -22.57
C THR A 522 -3.80 -11.62 -22.36
N VAL A 523 -2.96 -11.45 -23.37
CA VAL A 523 -1.55 -11.86 -23.35
C VAL A 523 -0.65 -10.64 -23.49
N ASN A 524 0.41 -10.58 -22.67
CA ASN A 524 1.44 -9.57 -22.83
C ASN A 524 2.26 -9.87 -24.08
N GLU A 525 2.20 -9.00 -25.08
CA GLU A 525 3.01 -9.12 -26.30
C GLU A 525 4.39 -8.48 -26.11
N ALA A 526 4.42 -7.34 -25.43
CA ALA A 526 5.61 -6.52 -25.29
C ALA A 526 5.60 -5.78 -23.95
N ALA A 527 6.76 -5.60 -23.34
CA ALA A 527 6.94 -4.68 -22.24
C ALA A 527 8.42 -4.32 -22.08
N GLU A 528 8.68 -3.07 -21.72
CA GLU A 528 9.98 -2.63 -21.22
C GLU A 528 9.77 -1.76 -19.98
N PRO A 529 10.39 -2.14 -18.84
CA PRO A 529 11.10 -3.40 -18.62
C PRO A 529 10.16 -4.61 -18.70
N LYS A 530 10.72 -5.82 -18.81
CA LYS A 530 9.92 -7.05 -18.66
C LYS A 530 9.50 -7.23 -17.20
N HIS A 531 8.68 -8.25 -16.95
CA HIS A 531 8.18 -8.59 -15.61
C HIS A 531 9.29 -8.60 -14.54
N LEU A 532 9.18 -7.68 -13.56
CA LEU A 532 10.11 -7.51 -12.43
C LEU A 532 11.57 -7.18 -12.82
N GLU A 533 11.83 -6.78 -14.05
CA GLU A 533 13.15 -6.26 -14.47
C GLU A 533 13.28 -4.76 -14.18
N ASP A 534 14.53 -4.30 -14.11
CA ASP A 534 14.85 -2.87 -14.04
C ASP A 534 14.68 -2.20 -15.41
N PRO A 535 14.15 -0.96 -15.45
CA PRO A 535 14.00 -0.24 -16.70
C PRO A 535 15.36 0.17 -17.25
N ILE A 536 15.50 0.20 -18.58
CA ILE A 536 16.67 0.83 -19.18
C ILE A 536 16.65 2.35 -18.99
N ASN A 537 15.48 2.97 -18.87
CA ASN A 537 15.32 4.40 -18.64
C ASN A 537 14.31 4.67 -17.51
N SER A 538 14.69 5.48 -16.51
CA SER A 538 13.82 5.78 -15.36
C SER A 538 12.58 6.61 -15.70
N ASN A 539 12.53 7.24 -16.87
CA ASN A 539 11.44 8.11 -17.27
C ASN A 539 10.37 7.40 -18.11
N PHE A 540 10.66 6.20 -18.63
CA PHE A 540 9.81 5.51 -19.60
C PHE A 540 9.60 4.06 -19.17
N SER A 541 8.36 3.63 -19.22
CA SER A 541 8.02 2.21 -19.20
C SER A 541 6.80 1.98 -20.07
N PHE A 542 6.64 0.78 -20.63
CA PHE A 542 5.40 0.42 -21.31
C PHE A 542 5.07 -1.07 -21.19
N ALA A 543 3.79 -1.39 -21.38
CA ALA A 543 3.32 -2.73 -21.67
C ALA A 543 2.25 -2.72 -22.75
N THR A 544 2.30 -3.69 -23.65
CA THR A 544 1.27 -3.99 -24.65
C THR A 544 0.59 -5.31 -24.30
N GLN A 545 -0.74 -5.25 -24.28
CA GLN A 545 -1.63 -6.39 -24.05
C GLN A 545 -2.45 -6.66 -25.31
N PHE A 546 -2.60 -7.94 -25.67
CA PHE A 546 -3.36 -8.39 -26.83
C PHE A 546 -4.44 -9.39 -26.43
N LEU A 547 -5.63 -9.22 -26.98
CA LEU A 547 -6.77 -10.10 -26.79
C LEU A 547 -7.25 -10.57 -28.17
N ASP A 548 -7.12 -11.88 -28.40
CA ASP A 548 -7.80 -12.61 -29.48
C ASP A 548 -9.18 -13.03 -28.97
N ASP A 549 -10.17 -12.13 -29.12
CA ASP A 549 -11.51 -12.33 -28.57
C ASP A 549 -12.34 -13.23 -29.50
N LYS A 550 -12.24 -14.53 -29.26
CA LYS A 550 -12.99 -15.54 -30.01
C LYS A 550 -14.47 -15.57 -29.63
N VAL A 551 -14.86 -14.96 -28.52
CA VAL A 551 -16.26 -14.85 -28.11
C VAL A 551 -16.98 -13.83 -28.98
N ASN A 552 -16.37 -12.66 -29.14
CA ASN A 552 -16.96 -11.55 -29.88
C ASN A 552 -16.49 -11.46 -31.35
N ASN A 553 -15.59 -12.38 -31.76
CA ASN A 553 -15.00 -12.45 -33.09
C ASN A 553 -14.31 -11.13 -33.46
N ASP A 554 -13.48 -10.63 -32.55
CA ASP A 554 -12.72 -9.40 -32.70
C ASP A 554 -11.28 -9.54 -32.17
N GLN A 555 -10.44 -8.56 -32.51
CA GLN A 555 -9.06 -8.48 -32.04
C GLN A 555 -8.82 -7.11 -31.43
N GLN A 556 -8.21 -7.12 -30.25
CA GLN A 556 -7.96 -5.93 -29.45
C GLN A 556 -6.51 -5.88 -28.99
N LYS A 557 -5.91 -4.69 -29.03
CA LYS A 557 -4.53 -4.47 -28.58
C LYS A 557 -4.41 -3.13 -27.87
N ARG A 558 -3.92 -3.12 -26.64
CA ARG A 558 -3.77 -1.91 -25.83
C ARG A 558 -2.35 -1.74 -25.35
N THR A 559 -1.78 -0.57 -25.57
CA THR A 559 -0.47 -0.19 -25.04
C THR A 559 -0.63 0.92 -24.01
N LEU A 560 -0.15 0.67 -22.79
CA LEU A 560 -0.07 1.65 -21.72
C LEU A 560 1.40 1.95 -21.44
N SER A 561 1.78 3.22 -21.44
CA SER A 561 3.11 3.68 -21.08
C SER A 561 3.04 4.74 -19.98
N THR A 562 3.98 4.69 -19.02
CA THR A 562 4.19 5.80 -18.08
C THR A 562 5.36 6.64 -18.56
N ILE A 563 5.15 7.96 -18.65
CA ILE A 563 6.13 8.90 -19.17
C ILE A 563 6.32 10.03 -18.17
N ARG A 564 7.51 10.12 -17.57
CA ARG A 564 7.90 11.18 -16.65
C ARG A 564 8.41 12.39 -17.41
N THR A 565 7.97 13.59 -17.01
CA THR A 565 8.44 14.86 -17.58
C THR A 565 9.24 15.68 -16.56
N SER A 566 9.06 15.42 -15.26
CA SER A 566 9.89 15.95 -14.18
C SER A 566 9.78 15.08 -12.93
N GLU A 567 10.32 15.54 -11.81
CA GLU A 567 10.14 14.91 -10.49
C GLU A 567 8.68 14.98 -10.02
N THR A 568 7.91 15.97 -10.46
CA THR A 568 6.54 16.24 -10.00
C THR A 568 5.46 16.11 -11.09
N THR A 569 5.86 15.82 -12.32
CA THR A 569 4.95 15.73 -13.47
C THR A 569 5.23 14.50 -14.34
N GLY A 570 4.16 13.93 -14.87
CA GLY A 570 4.19 12.83 -15.82
C GLY A 570 2.79 12.50 -16.30
N TYR A 571 2.70 11.69 -17.34
CA TYR A 571 1.43 11.29 -17.93
C TYR A 571 1.46 9.83 -18.35
N TYR A 572 0.27 9.26 -18.54
CA TYR A 572 0.10 7.99 -19.23
C TYR A 572 -0.11 8.24 -20.72
N PHE A 573 0.50 7.41 -21.55
CA PHE A 573 0.11 7.22 -22.94
C PHE A 573 -0.72 5.94 -23.05
N ASP A 574 -1.91 6.04 -23.61
CA ASP A 574 -2.79 4.92 -23.92
C ASP A 574 -3.07 4.87 -25.42
N MET A 575 -2.78 3.73 -26.05
CA MET A 575 -3.16 3.47 -27.43
C MET A 575 -3.94 2.15 -27.51
N PHE A 576 -5.20 2.24 -27.93
CA PHE A 576 -6.11 1.10 -27.98
C PHE A 576 -6.61 0.84 -29.41
N ARG A 577 -6.11 -0.25 -30.00
CA ARG A 577 -6.55 -0.81 -31.28
C ARG A 577 -7.66 -1.82 -31.10
N SER A 578 -8.65 -1.76 -31.98
CA SER A 578 -9.70 -2.77 -32.05
C SER A 578 -10.26 -2.92 -33.47
N LYS A 579 -10.54 -4.15 -33.88
CA LYS A 579 -11.27 -4.48 -35.11
C LYS A 579 -12.12 -5.72 -34.91
N SER A 580 -13.34 -5.70 -35.44
CA SER A 580 -14.12 -6.91 -35.67
C SER A 580 -13.52 -7.70 -36.83
N LEU A 581 -13.53 -9.03 -36.69
CA LEU A 581 -13.27 -9.96 -37.80
C LEU A 581 -14.55 -10.24 -38.62
N GLY A 582 -15.68 -9.64 -38.22
CA GLY A 582 -16.92 -9.57 -38.98
C GLY A 582 -17.20 -8.14 -39.46
N GLU A 583 -18.34 -7.57 -39.07
CA GLU A 583 -18.72 -6.20 -39.43
C GLU A 583 -18.07 -5.18 -38.50
N ASN A 584 -17.47 -4.14 -39.08
CA ASN A 584 -16.90 -3.01 -38.37
C ASN A 584 -17.84 -1.80 -38.42
N ASN A 585 -18.96 -1.85 -37.70
CA ASN A 585 -19.94 -0.76 -37.72
C ASN A 585 -19.43 0.43 -36.89
N PHE A 586 -19.07 0.18 -35.62
CA PHE A 586 -18.47 1.19 -34.75
C PHE A 586 -17.77 0.55 -33.55
N HIS A 587 -16.89 1.32 -32.91
CA HIS A 587 -16.17 0.93 -31.70
C HIS A 587 -16.34 2.02 -30.64
N ASP A 588 -16.76 1.63 -29.43
CA ASP A 588 -16.94 2.52 -28.29
C ASP A 588 -15.79 2.32 -27.28
N TYR A 589 -14.98 3.36 -27.08
CA TYR A 589 -13.98 3.42 -26.01
C TYR A 589 -14.64 3.93 -24.74
N ILE A 590 -14.61 3.14 -23.66
CA ILE A 590 -15.27 3.44 -22.39
C ILE A 590 -14.23 3.80 -21.34
N TYR A 591 -14.47 4.90 -20.64
CA TYR A 591 -13.61 5.40 -19.58
C TYR A 591 -14.42 5.96 -18.42
N HIS A 592 -14.13 5.47 -17.22
CA HIS A 592 -14.70 5.88 -15.96
C HIS A 592 -13.64 6.61 -15.16
N ASN A 593 -14.01 7.73 -14.54
CA ASN A 593 -13.16 8.43 -13.61
C ASN A 593 -13.97 8.86 -12.39
N ILE A 594 -13.34 8.92 -11.23
CA ILE A 594 -13.91 9.66 -10.10
C ILE A 594 -13.89 11.16 -10.42
N GLY A 595 -14.87 11.88 -9.91
CA GLY A 595 -15.00 13.32 -10.13
C GLY A 595 -16.42 13.78 -9.90
N ASP A 596 -16.56 15.07 -9.59
CA ASP A 596 -17.84 15.76 -9.44
C ASP A 596 -18.39 16.21 -10.80
N VAL A 597 -17.49 16.56 -11.73
CA VAL A 597 -17.83 17.11 -13.04
C VAL A 597 -16.90 16.54 -14.12
N THR A 598 -17.44 16.34 -15.32
CA THR A 598 -16.69 16.04 -16.54
C THR A 598 -16.82 17.20 -17.52
N ASN A 599 -15.71 17.83 -17.89
CA ASN A 599 -15.67 18.92 -18.86
C ASN A 599 -15.11 18.38 -20.19
N VAL A 600 -15.81 18.58 -21.31
CA VAL A 600 -15.35 18.17 -22.65
C VAL A 600 -15.15 19.42 -23.48
N MET A 601 -13.89 19.72 -23.80
CA MET A 601 -13.49 21.02 -24.36
C MET A 601 -12.54 20.83 -25.55
N THR A 602 -12.44 21.83 -26.41
CA THR A 602 -11.28 22.01 -27.29
C THR A 602 -10.03 22.37 -26.48
N MET A 603 -8.85 22.28 -27.11
CA MET A 603 -7.57 22.55 -26.44
C MET A 603 -7.42 23.98 -25.89
N ASP A 604 -8.16 24.95 -26.43
CA ASP A 604 -8.21 26.34 -25.95
C ASP A 604 -9.15 26.55 -24.75
N GLY A 605 -9.86 25.50 -24.31
CA GLY A 605 -10.78 25.54 -23.17
C GLY A 605 -12.24 25.81 -23.54
N THR A 606 -12.60 25.90 -24.83
CA THR A 606 -14.01 26.06 -25.23
C THR A 606 -14.78 24.76 -25.02
N GLU A 607 -15.81 24.78 -24.17
CA GLU A 607 -16.69 23.62 -23.97
C GLU A 607 -17.48 23.24 -25.22
N LEU A 608 -17.57 21.93 -25.49
CA LEU A 608 -18.39 21.40 -26.57
C LEU A 608 -19.85 21.24 -26.12
N ALA A 609 -20.76 21.69 -26.97
CA ALA A 609 -22.19 21.47 -26.76
C ALA A 609 -22.53 19.96 -26.83
N VAL A 610 -23.43 19.53 -25.95
CA VAL A 610 -23.94 18.15 -25.88
C VAL A 610 -25.46 18.11 -25.99
N SER A 611 -25.99 16.99 -26.47
CA SER A 611 -27.44 16.72 -26.52
C SER A 611 -27.79 15.32 -26.02
N PRO A 612 -29.00 15.09 -25.46
CA PRO A 612 -29.41 13.78 -24.98
C PRO A 612 -29.38 12.70 -26.08
N THR A 613 -29.02 11.46 -25.72
CA THR A 613 -28.97 10.33 -26.65
C THR A 613 -29.51 9.04 -26.05
N THR A 614 -30.01 8.13 -26.89
CA THR A 614 -30.56 6.81 -26.49
C THR A 614 -29.71 5.62 -26.97
N ARG A 615 -28.50 5.87 -27.47
CA ARG A 615 -27.61 4.85 -28.06
C ARG A 615 -27.22 3.72 -27.11
N TYR A 616 -27.20 3.98 -25.81
CA TYR A 616 -26.76 3.06 -24.75
C TYR A 616 -27.96 2.33 -24.11
N GLN A 617 -28.87 1.81 -24.94
CA GLN A 617 -30.07 1.10 -24.49
C GLN A 617 -30.29 -0.22 -25.26
N ASN A 618 -29.34 -0.62 -26.10
CA ASN A 618 -29.45 -1.82 -26.93
C ASN A 618 -29.23 -3.14 -26.15
N ASP A 619 -28.86 -3.08 -24.87
CA ASP A 619 -28.86 -4.25 -23.98
C ASP A 619 -30.23 -4.46 -23.30
N ILE A 620 -31.19 -3.53 -23.44
CA ILE A 620 -32.54 -3.72 -22.87
C ILE A 620 -33.19 -4.95 -23.52
N GLY A 621 -33.72 -5.84 -22.68
CA GLY A 621 -34.32 -7.10 -23.14
C GLY A 621 -33.31 -8.23 -23.40
N ASP A 622 -32.02 -7.92 -23.57
CA ASP A 622 -30.96 -8.94 -23.65
C ASP A 622 -31.02 -9.86 -22.43
N LEU A 623 -30.98 -11.17 -22.64
CA LEU A 623 -31.02 -12.16 -21.57
C LEU A 623 -29.79 -12.04 -20.67
N GLN A 624 -28.64 -11.67 -21.23
CA GLN A 624 -27.35 -11.62 -20.54
C GLN A 624 -27.03 -10.22 -19.99
N LYS A 625 -27.88 -9.22 -20.30
CA LYS A 625 -27.77 -7.83 -19.86
C LYS A 625 -26.39 -7.24 -20.22
N SER A 626 -25.82 -7.68 -21.34
CA SER A 626 -24.50 -7.32 -21.83
C SER A 626 -24.61 -6.29 -22.96
N PRO A 627 -23.67 -5.34 -23.06
CA PRO A 627 -22.49 -5.14 -22.21
C PRO A 627 -22.78 -4.42 -20.88
N GLY A 628 -24.04 -4.07 -20.57
CA GLY A 628 -24.43 -3.42 -19.30
C GLY A 628 -24.87 -1.96 -19.44
N TRP A 629 -25.22 -1.52 -20.65
CA TRP A 629 -25.53 -0.12 -20.96
C TRP A 629 -26.67 0.50 -20.16
N ARG A 630 -27.66 -0.30 -19.72
CA ARG A 630 -28.79 0.17 -18.90
C ARG A 630 -28.42 0.97 -17.65
N PHE A 631 -27.18 0.89 -17.17
CA PHE A 631 -26.68 1.61 -16.00
C PHE A 631 -26.05 2.96 -16.34
N PHE A 632 -25.98 3.31 -17.63
CA PHE A 632 -25.59 4.64 -18.05
C PHE A 632 -26.81 5.55 -17.90
N GLU A 633 -26.66 6.54 -17.02
CA GLU A 633 -27.62 7.59 -16.74
C GLU A 633 -27.14 8.90 -17.38
N ASP A 634 -28.06 9.85 -17.62
CA ASP A 634 -27.76 11.19 -18.13
C ASP A 634 -26.85 11.22 -19.37
N THR A 635 -27.09 10.33 -20.33
CA THR A 635 -26.29 10.18 -21.54
C THR A 635 -26.47 11.37 -22.48
N ASN A 636 -25.43 12.20 -22.60
CA ASN A 636 -25.39 13.39 -23.45
C ASN A 636 -24.16 13.39 -24.36
N VAL A 637 -24.35 13.55 -25.66
CA VAL A 637 -23.33 13.37 -26.71
C VAL A 637 -23.03 14.66 -27.46
N THR A 638 -21.76 14.87 -27.81
CA THR A 638 -21.34 15.96 -28.70
C THR A 638 -21.73 15.70 -30.16
N GLN A 639 -21.69 16.73 -31.01
CA GLN A 639 -21.56 16.46 -32.44
C GLN A 639 -20.22 15.76 -32.74
N SER A 640 -20.15 15.07 -33.88
CA SER A 640 -18.90 14.47 -34.35
C SER A 640 -17.87 15.56 -34.63
N THR A 641 -16.65 15.38 -34.13
CA THR A 641 -15.56 16.34 -34.29
C THR A 641 -14.24 15.61 -34.51
N ASP A 642 -13.39 16.17 -35.36
CA ASP A 642 -12.01 15.74 -35.60
C ASP A 642 -10.99 16.72 -34.98
N ALA A 643 -11.45 17.70 -34.20
CA ALA A 643 -10.58 18.60 -33.47
C ALA A 643 -9.85 17.88 -32.33
N ALA A 644 -8.75 18.46 -31.85
CA ALA A 644 -8.08 17.99 -30.64
C ALA A 644 -8.94 18.36 -29.42
N ILE A 645 -9.17 17.39 -28.52
CA ILE A 645 -10.08 17.50 -27.39
C ILE A 645 -9.33 17.33 -26.07
N LYS A 646 -9.65 18.19 -25.09
CA LYS A 646 -9.29 18.04 -23.68
C LYS A 646 -10.54 17.66 -22.88
N VAL A 647 -10.51 16.51 -22.22
CA VAL A 647 -11.52 16.12 -21.23
C VAL A 647 -10.92 16.26 -19.83
N ARG A 648 -11.61 16.95 -18.92
CA ARG A 648 -11.15 17.14 -17.54
C ARG A 648 -12.19 16.61 -16.55
N PHE A 649 -11.75 15.74 -15.65
CA PHE A 649 -12.55 15.26 -14.53
C PHE A 649 -12.11 15.98 -13.25
N ASP A 650 -13.03 16.67 -12.59
CA ASP A 650 -12.73 17.57 -11.49
C ASP A 650 -13.07 16.90 -10.15
N LEU A 651 -12.09 16.77 -9.26
CA LEU A 651 -12.31 16.35 -7.89
C LEU A 651 -12.28 17.58 -6.99
N ASN A 652 -13.44 18.18 -6.72
CA ASN A 652 -13.51 19.50 -6.09
C ASN A 652 -13.03 19.51 -4.64
N GLU A 653 -13.17 18.38 -3.92
CA GLU A 653 -12.75 18.25 -2.52
C GLU A 653 -11.25 18.54 -2.33
N THR A 654 -10.42 18.22 -3.32
CA THR A 654 -8.96 18.30 -3.21
C THR A 654 -8.29 19.02 -4.36
N ASN A 655 -9.05 19.77 -5.16
CA ASN A 655 -8.57 20.49 -6.36
C ASN A 655 -7.65 19.61 -7.22
N THR A 656 -8.08 18.36 -7.42
CA THR A 656 -7.34 17.35 -8.14
C THR A 656 -8.07 17.03 -9.44
N TYR A 657 -7.33 16.82 -10.52
CA TYR A 657 -7.88 16.67 -11.86
C TYR A 657 -7.25 15.49 -12.58
N MET A 658 -8.08 14.73 -13.30
CA MET A 658 -7.59 13.90 -14.41
C MET A 658 -7.81 14.67 -15.71
N ASN A 659 -6.72 14.96 -16.42
CA ASN A 659 -6.78 15.57 -17.74
C ASN A 659 -6.51 14.51 -18.80
N MET A 660 -7.45 14.34 -19.72
CA MET A 660 -7.34 13.44 -20.85
C MET A 660 -7.25 14.25 -22.14
N PHE A 661 -6.23 14.00 -22.97
CA PHE A 661 -6.03 14.69 -24.24
C PHE A 661 -6.18 13.71 -25.40
N ALA A 662 -7.02 14.06 -26.38
CA ALA A 662 -7.24 13.30 -27.61
C ALA A 662 -6.74 14.12 -28.81
N PRO A 663 -5.83 13.60 -29.66
CA PRO A 663 -5.34 14.31 -30.82
C PRO A 663 -6.40 14.47 -31.92
N SER A 664 -6.21 15.48 -32.78
CA SER A 664 -7.07 15.76 -33.93
C SER A 664 -6.90 14.74 -35.08
N GLY A 665 -7.79 14.81 -36.07
CA GLY A 665 -7.69 14.08 -37.35
C GLY A 665 -8.56 12.82 -37.48
N VAL A 666 -9.27 12.43 -36.42
CA VAL A 666 -10.25 11.34 -36.46
C VAL A 666 -11.59 11.84 -35.92
N SER A 667 -12.63 11.79 -36.76
CA SER A 667 -13.97 12.22 -36.36
C SER A 667 -14.54 11.26 -35.32
N ARG A 668 -14.85 11.79 -34.13
CA ARG A 668 -15.37 11.04 -32.98
C ARG A 668 -16.48 11.80 -32.28
N GLU A 669 -17.35 11.05 -31.61
CA GLU A 669 -18.45 11.59 -30.79
C GLU A 669 -18.17 11.26 -29.32
N TYR A 670 -18.28 12.26 -28.45
CA TYR A 670 -17.97 12.13 -27.02
C TYR A 670 -19.27 12.16 -26.22
N THR A 671 -19.57 11.08 -25.50
CA THR A 671 -20.75 10.99 -24.62
C THR A 671 -20.32 11.09 -23.17
N LYS A 672 -20.90 12.05 -22.45
CA LYS A 672 -20.90 12.10 -20.98
C LYS A 672 -22.06 11.28 -20.44
N ALA A 673 -21.80 10.47 -19.41
CA ALA A 673 -22.82 9.73 -18.68
C ALA A 673 -22.44 9.59 -17.21
N LEU A 674 -23.39 9.10 -16.40
CA LEU A 674 -23.18 8.72 -15.01
C LEU A 674 -23.40 7.23 -14.84
N GLY A 675 -22.58 6.60 -14.00
CA GLY A 675 -22.73 5.19 -13.61
C GLY A 675 -22.88 4.98 -12.11
N PRO A 676 -23.15 3.75 -11.66
CA PRO A 676 -23.09 3.34 -10.27
C PRO A 676 -21.84 3.85 -9.53
N ALA A 677 -22.00 4.07 -8.21
CA ALA A 677 -20.94 4.63 -7.39
C ALA A 677 -19.69 3.73 -7.35
N THR A 678 -18.51 4.36 -7.35
CA THR A 678 -17.23 3.64 -7.31
C THR A 678 -17.01 3.05 -5.92
N ARG A 679 -16.85 1.73 -5.87
CA ARG A 679 -16.54 1.01 -4.62
C ARG A 679 -15.14 1.36 -4.12
N GLU A 680 -14.99 1.58 -2.82
CA GLU A 680 -13.69 1.84 -2.17
C GLU A 680 -12.94 3.08 -2.73
N ALA A 681 -13.66 4.10 -3.22
CA ALA A 681 -13.05 5.37 -3.59
C ALA A 681 -12.85 6.30 -2.37
N LYS A 682 -11.72 7.02 -2.34
CA LYS A 682 -11.42 8.08 -1.35
C LYS A 682 -12.27 9.33 -1.65
N GLY A 683 -12.29 10.34 -0.76
CA GLY A 683 -12.88 11.66 -1.03
C GLY A 683 -14.39 11.65 -1.26
N GLY A 684 -15.13 10.88 -0.46
CA GLY A 684 -16.60 10.80 -0.57
C GLY A 684 -17.17 10.11 -1.82
N TYR A 685 -16.36 9.82 -2.84
CA TYR A 685 -16.79 9.22 -4.10
C TYR A 685 -17.37 7.81 -3.98
N ILE A 686 -17.23 7.16 -2.81
CA ILE A 686 -17.91 5.90 -2.50
C ILE A 686 -19.45 6.00 -2.55
N ASN A 687 -20.00 7.20 -2.38
CA ASN A 687 -21.44 7.47 -2.40
C ASN A 687 -21.89 8.31 -3.61
N LYS A 688 -20.98 8.74 -4.48
CA LYS A 688 -21.28 9.57 -5.66
C LYS A 688 -21.34 8.70 -6.91
N LYS A 689 -22.20 9.05 -7.86
CA LYS A 689 -22.22 8.43 -9.19
C LYS A 689 -20.86 8.64 -9.87
N THR A 690 -20.39 7.63 -10.59
CA THR A 690 -19.09 7.67 -11.26
C THR A 690 -19.25 8.39 -12.61
N GLN A 691 -18.31 9.25 -12.96
CA GLN A 691 -18.32 9.95 -14.24
C GLN A 691 -17.88 8.98 -15.35
N ILE A 692 -18.60 9.00 -16.48
CA ILE A 692 -18.33 8.15 -17.64
C ILE A 692 -18.13 9.00 -18.88
N LEU A 693 -17.09 8.68 -19.64
CA LEU A 693 -16.86 9.11 -21.00
C LEU A 693 -16.92 7.90 -21.93
N ALA A 694 -17.87 7.90 -22.86
CA ALA A 694 -17.93 6.93 -23.94
C ALA A 694 -17.63 7.65 -25.27
N ILE A 695 -16.58 7.21 -25.97
CA ILE A 695 -16.14 7.82 -27.23
C ILE A 695 -16.43 6.86 -28.36
N ARG A 696 -17.24 7.29 -29.33
CA ARG A 696 -17.59 6.47 -30.50
C ARG A 696 -16.77 6.88 -31.71
N GLN A 697 -16.28 5.85 -32.41
CA GLN A 697 -15.69 5.94 -33.74
C GLN A 697 -16.48 5.03 -34.68
N GLN A 698 -16.87 5.56 -35.83
CA GLN A 698 -17.48 4.76 -36.90
C GLN A 698 -16.41 3.94 -37.62
N GLY A 699 -16.72 2.70 -38.01
CA GLY A 699 -15.72 1.79 -38.57
C GLY A 699 -14.88 1.09 -37.50
N GLU A 700 -13.78 0.49 -37.92
CA GLU A 700 -12.77 -0.08 -37.02
C GLU A 700 -11.91 0.99 -36.35
N ALA A 701 -11.23 0.59 -35.27
CA ALA A 701 -10.24 1.39 -34.57
C ALA A 701 -8.86 0.72 -34.59
N TRP A 702 -8.48 0.04 -35.67
CA TRP A 702 -7.18 -0.64 -35.78
C TRP A 702 -6.11 0.22 -36.46
N ASP A 703 -6.40 0.73 -37.66
CA ASP A 703 -5.51 1.68 -38.35
C ASP A 703 -5.67 3.12 -37.84
N LYS A 704 -6.83 3.41 -37.22
CA LYS A 704 -7.13 4.67 -36.52
C LYS A 704 -7.45 4.41 -35.04
N PRO A 705 -6.50 3.92 -34.24
CA PRO A 705 -6.70 3.64 -32.82
C PRO A 705 -7.11 4.86 -32.02
N TYR A 706 -7.73 4.60 -30.88
CA TYR A 706 -7.82 5.58 -29.82
C TYR A 706 -6.42 5.83 -29.26
N VAL A 707 -6.02 7.10 -29.20
CA VAL A 707 -4.76 7.55 -28.60
C VAL A 707 -5.08 8.64 -27.62
N HIS A 708 -4.75 8.44 -26.36
CA HIS A 708 -5.07 9.36 -25.28
C HIS A 708 -3.88 9.57 -24.36
N ILE A 709 -3.69 10.81 -23.93
CA ILE A 709 -2.73 11.17 -22.89
C ILE A 709 -3.51 11.46 -21.60
N PHE A 710 -3.19 10.78 -20.51
CA PHE A 710 -3.82 10.99 -19.21
C PHE A 710 -2.83 11.62 -18.23
N GLU A 711 -3.10 12.84 -17.79
CA GLU A 711 -2.29 13.59 -16.83
C GLU A 711 -3.09 13.87 -15.53
N PRO A 712 -2.85 13.07 -14.48
CA PRO A 712 -3.20 13.42 -13.11
C PRO A 712 -2.49 14.71 -12.70
N SER A 713 -3.21 15.63 -12.06
CA SER A 713 -2.64 16.92 -11.66
C SER A 713 -3.37 17.50 -10.45
N LYS A 714 -2.67 18.34 -9.67
CA LYS A 714 -3.25 19.19 -8.61
C LYS A 714 -3.55 20.61 -9.09
N SER A 715 -3.57 20.81 -10.41
CA SER A 715 -3.80 22.12 -11.04
C SER A 715 -4.51 21.95 -12.37
N ILE A 716 -5.37 22.91 -12.71
CA ILE A 716 -5.99 22.99 -14.04
C ILE A 716 -4.96 23.34 -15.14
N ASN A 717 -3.80 23.88 -14.75
CA ASN A 717 -2.68 24.16 -15.64
C ASN A 717 -1.84 22.90 -15.83
N THR A 718 -2.11 22.19 -16.92
CA THR A 718 -1.49 20.91 -17.29
C THR A 718 -0.08 21.10 -17.82
N SER A 719 0.84 20.14 -17.59
CA SER A 719 2.15 20.21 -18.24
C SER A 719 2.01 19.93 -19.74
N VAL A 720 1.09 19.05 -20.13
CA VAL A 720 0.77 18.78 -21.54
C VAL A 720 0.07 20.00 -22.15
N LYS A 721 0.61 20.48 -23.27
CA LYS A 721 0.13 21.67 -24.01
C LYS A 721 -0.47 21.33 -25.36
N SER A 722 0.08 20.35 -26.08
CA SER A 722 -0.44 19.91 -27.37
C SER A 722 -0.23 18.41 -27.59
N VAL A 723 -1.12 17.81 -28.39
CA VAL A 723 -1.05 16.41 -28.81
C VAL A 723 -1.43 16.29 -30.28
N GLU A 724 -0.60 15.58 -31.06
CA GLU A 724 -0.76 15.44 -32.52
C GLU A 724 -0.49 13.99 -32.94
N HIS A 725 -1.35 13.40 -33.78
CA HIS A 725 -1.12 12.05 -34.30
C HIS A 725 0.12 11.99 -35.20
N LEU A 726 0.85 10.88 -35.14
CA LEU A 726 1.90 10.53 -36.09
C LEU A 726 1.37 9.47 -37.06
N TYR A 727 1.65 9.65 -38.35
CA TYR A 727 1.10 8.82 -39.42
C TYR A 727 2.16 8.10 -40.23
N ARG A 728 1.85 6.88 -40.63
CA ARG A 728 2.40 6.19 -41.80
C ARG A 728 1.28 6.04 -42.80
N ASP A 729 1.33 6.79 -43.88
CA ASP A 729 0.21 6.93 -44.82
C ASP A 729 -1.08 7.33 -44.07
N ASN A 730 -2.09 6.47 -44.04
CA ASN A 730 -3.36 6.70 -43.33
C ASN A 730 -3.45 6.00 -41.96
N VAL A 731 -2.38 5.33 -41.52
CA VAL A 731 -2.32 4.58 -40.27
C VAL A 731 -1.71 5.43 -39.17
N ILE A 732 -2.38 5.53 -38.03
CA ILE A 732 -1.83 6.19 -36.84
C ILE A 732 -0.85 5.24 -36.17
N VAL A 733 0.39 5.69 -36.06
CA VAL A 733 1.55 4.93 -35.56
C VAL A 733 2.17 5.55 -34.31
N GLY A 734 1.53 6.56 -33.73
CA GLY A 734 2.07 7.26 -32.58
C GLY A 734 1.42 8.60 -32.31
N VAL A 735 2.04 9.36 -31.41
CA VAL A 735 1.64 10.72 -31.04
C VAL A 735 2.87 11.56 -30.74
N LYS A 736 2.82 12.84 -31.12
CA LYS A 736 3.71 13.88 -30.64
C LYS A 736 3.03 14.59 -29.47
N VAL A 737 3.70 14.66 -28.33
CA VAL A 737 3.23 15.36 -27.12
C VAL A 737 4.19 16.48 -26.80
N GLU A 738 3.70 17.71 -26.71
CA GLU A 738 4.49 18.84 -26.21
C GLU A 738 4.07 19.13 -24.76
N SER A 739 5.06 19.12 -23.86
CA SER A 739 4.90 19.45 -22.45
C SER A 739 5.78 20.62 -22.05
N GLN A 740 5.32 21.39 -21.07
CA GLN A 740 6.01 22.55 -20.54
C GLN A 740 6.04 22.48 -19.00
N ILE A 741 7.24 22.55 -18.42
CA ILE A 741 7.49 22.45 -16.97
C ILE A 741 8.40 23.61 -16.59
N GLY A 742 7.80 24.71 -16.12
CA GLY A 742 8.53 25.98 -16.02
C GLY A 742 9.11 26.38 -17.36
N ASP A 743 10.42 26.61 -17.39
CA ASP A 743 11.15 26.97 -18.61
C ASP A 743 11.55 25.77 -19.47
N LYS A 744 11.42 24.55 -18.92
CA LYS A 744 11.75 23.34 -19.65
C LYS A 744 10.62 22.97 -20.60
N VAL A 745 10.94 22.81 -21.87
CA VAL A 745 10.05 22.26 -22.89
C VAL A 745 10.48 20.84 -23.22
N ILE A 746 9.50 19.94 -23.31
CA ILE A 746 9.69 18.56 -23.71
C ILE A 746 8.79 18.27 -24.91
N ILE A 747 9.36 17.67 -25.95
CA ILE A 747 8.63 17.15 -27.10
C ILE A 747 8.91 15.65 -27.17
N ASP A 748 7.88 14.86 -26.92
CA ASP A 748 7.93 13.40 -26.99
C ASP A 748 7.25 12.92 -28.28
N TYR A 749 7.99 12.25 -29.15
CA TYR A 749 7.42 11.45 -30.25
C TYR A 749 7.34 10.01 -29.78
N ILE A 750 6.14 9.58 -29.42
CA ILE A 750 5.85 8.23 -28.92
C ILE A 750 5.37 7.40 -30.11
N LEU A 751 6.13 6.37 -30.46
CA LEU A 751 5.89 5.50 -31.61
C LEU A 751 5.36 4.15 -31.11
N THR A 752 4.26 3.67 -31.68
CA THR A 752 3.65 2.39 -31.37
C THR A 752 3.05 1.79 -32.64
N GLN A 753 3.83 0.91 -33.28
CA GLN A 753 3.41 0.19 -34.47
C GLN A 753 2.55 -1.04 -34.10
N GLU A 754 2.05 -1.74 -35.11
CA GLU A 754 1.17 -2.89 -34.92
C GLU A 754 1.92 -4.12 -34.39
N ASP A 755 3.20 -4.26 -34.78
CA ASP A 755 4.12 -5.31 -34.33
C ASP A 755 5.59 -4.92 -34.59
N ALA A 756 6.52 -5.70 -34.03
CA ALA A 756 7.96 -5.41 -34.08
C ALA A 756 8.62 -5.55 -35.47
N THR A 757 7.93 -6.12 -36.46
CA THR A 757 8.47 -6.31 -37.82
C THR A 757 8.23 -5.09 -38.72
N LYS A 758 7.40 -4.14 -38.28
CA LYS A 758 7.03 -2.98 -39.06
C LYS A 758 8.15 -1.95 -39.15
N VAL A 759 8.22 -1.31 -40.31
CA VAL A 759 9.13 -0.20 -40.59
C VAL A 759 8.30 1.08 -40.75
N LEU A 760 8.77 2.14 -40.11
CA LEU A 760 8.21 3.48 -40.14
C LEU A 760 9.26 4.45 -40.69
N SER A 761 8.85 5.31 -41.61
CA SER A 761 9.64 6.43 -42.11
C SER A 761 8.75 7.67 -42.18
N ILE A 762 9.06 8.69 -41.38
CA ILE A 762 8.40 10.01 -41.41
C ILE A 762 9.44 11.04 -41.85
N ALA A 763 9.59 11.20 -43.16
CA ALA A 763 10.66 12.02 -43.75
C ALA A 763 10.61 13.49 -43.31
N SER A 764 9.42 14.06 -43.14
CA SER A 764 9.23 15.45 -42.68
C SER A 764 9.76 15.70 -41.26
N LEU A 765 9.89 14.65 -40.44
CA LEU A 765 10.44 14.71 -39.09
C LEU A 765 11.83 14.06 -38.99
N GLY A 766 12.37 13.52 -40.08
CA GLY A 766 13.62 12.77 -40.09
C GLY A 766 13.58 11.49 -39.23
N ILE A 767 12.39 10.89 -39.03
CA ILE A 767 12.22 9.69 -38.20
C ILE A 767 12.30 8.45 -39.08
N ASN A 768 13.14 7.48 -38.70
CA ASN A 768 13.02 6.10 -39.17
C ASN A 768 13.01 5.15 -37.97
N PHE A 769 12.10 4.19 -37.96
CA PHE A 769 11.97 3.22 -36.86
C PHE A 769 11.65 1.83 -37.41
N THR A 770 12.35 0.82 -36.91
CA THR A 770 12.01 -0.60 -37.14
C THR A 770 11.77 -1.22 -35.78
N GLY A 771 10.52 -1.58 -35.47
CA GLY A 771 10.15 -2.07 -34.15
C GLY A 771 8.69 -1.80 -33.78
N HIS A 772 8.34 -2.17 -32.56
CA HIS A 772 6.97 -2.04 -32.03
C HIS A 772 6.80 -0.74 -31.24
N PHE A 773 7.67 -0.46 -30.26
CA PHE A 773 7.54 0.70 -29.36
C PHE A 773 8.86 1.47 -29.19
N ALA A 774 8.79 2.80 -29.35
CA ALA A 774 9.92 3.70 -29.18
C ALA A 774 9.48 5.11 -28.75
N ILE A 775 10.39 5.86 -28.13
CA ILE A 775 10.20 7.26 -27.77
C ILE A 775 11.41 8.05 -28.25
N ILE A 776 11.15 9.16 -28.96
CA ILE A 776 12.14 10.21 -29.19
C ILE A 776 11.75 11.40 -28.30
N ARG A 777 12.58 11.73 -27.32
CA ARG A 777 12.39 12.93 -26.51
C ARG A 777 13.36 14.00 -26.95
N ARG A 778 12.86 15.19 -27.26
CA ARG A 778 13.65 16.43 -27.22
C ARG A 778 13.31 17.16 -25.93
N GLU A 779 14.29 17.54 -25.16
CA GLU A 779 14.09 18.40 -23.99
C GLU A 779 15.06 19.56 -24.02
N GLN A 780 14.58 20.76 -23.68
CA GLN A 780 15.39 21.97 -23.65
C GLN A 780 14.94 22.85 -22.49
N ASP A 781 15.90 23.30 -21.69
CA ASP A 781 15.73 24.42 -20.76
C ASP A 781 16.44 25.68 -21.31
N LEU A 782 16.73 26.67 -20.47
CA LEU A 782 17.37 27.91 -20.92
C LEU A 782 18.86 27.74 -21.30
N GLU A 783 19.52 26.69 -20.82
CA GLU A 783 20.97 26.52 -20.92
C GLU A 783 21.38 25.24 -21.66
N LYS A 784 20.53 24.20 -21.65
CA LYS A 784 20.84 22.86 -22.16
C LYS A 784 19.71 22.29 -22.99
N ALA A 785 20.08 21.46 -23.95
CA ALA A 785 19.14 20.69 -24.75
C ALA A 785 19.64 19.26 -24.95
N PHE A 786 18.72 18.29 -24.94
CA PHE A 786 19.01 16.88 -25.12
C PHE A 786 18.04 16.24 -26.10
N ILE A 787 18.54 15.24 -26.82
CA ILE A 787 17.76 14.27 -27.58
C ILE A 787 17.97 12.90 -26.96
N THR A 788 16.88 12.26 -26.54
CA THR A 788 16.88 10.86 -26.10
C THR A 788 16.20 10.01 -27.16
N LEU A 789 16.92 9.02 -27.67
CA LEU A 789 16.39 7.92 -28.48
C LEU A 789 16.18 6.72 -27.56
N TYR A 790 14.95 6.25 -27.43
CA TYR A 790 14.59 5.09 -26.61
C TYR A 790 13.84 4.07 -27.47
N ILE A 791 14.30 2.81 -27.45
CA ILE A 791 13.64 1.66 -28.06
C ILE A 791 13.23 0.74 -26.92
N GLY A 792 11.92 0.62 -26.70
CA GLY A 792 11.37 -0.33 -25.73
C GLY A 792 11.21 -1.72 -26.33
N GLU A 793 10.85 -1.80 -27.63
CA GLU A 793 10.89 -3.03 -28.41
C GLU A 793 11.11 -2.71 -29.90
N GLY A 794 12.24 -3.14 -30.47
CA GLY A 794 12.59 -2.89 -31.86
C GLY A 794 14.04 -3.19 -32.19
N LYS A 795 14.48 -2.77 -33.38
CA LYS A 795 15.84 -2.98 -33.89
C LYS A 795 16.60 -1.69 -34.11
N SER A 796 15.93 -0.64 -34.59
CA SER A 796 16.60 0.61 -34.97
C SER A 796 15.69 1.82 -34.85
N LEU A 797 16.25 2.96 -34.43
CA LEU A 797 15.60 4.26 -34.37
C LEU A 797 16.56 5.35 -34.85
N SER A 798 16.12 6.21 -35.75
CA SER A 798 16.85 7.43 -36.15
C SER A 798 15.96 8.66 -36.05
N PHE A 799 16.57 9.78 -35.70
CA PHE A 799 15.96 11.11 -35.69
C PHE A 799 16.98 12.14 -36.20
N GLY A 800 16.75 12.68 -37.40
CA GLY A 800 17.72 13.54 -38.08
C GLY A 800 19.03 12.80 -38.34
N GLU A 801 20.15 13.37 -37.88
CA GLU A 801 21.49 12.76 -37.99
C GLU A 801 21.80 11.74 -36.89
N HIS A 802 20.93 11.63 -35.88
CA HIS A 802 21.15 10.74 -34.74
C HIS A 802 20.50 9.38 -34.96
N SER A 803 21.21 8.32 -34.61
CA SER A 803 20.69 6.96 -34.69
C SER A 803 21.07 6.09 -33.49
N LEU A 804 20.23 5.10 -33.24
CA LEU A 804 20.37 4.02 -32.28
C LEU A 804 20.04 2.69 -32.99
N GLN A 805 20.95 1.72 -32.90
CA GLN A 805 20.77 0.35 -33.36
C GLN A 805 20.97 -0.56 -32.15
N VAL A 806 20.10 -1.55 -31.96
CA VAL A 806 20.15 -2.44 -30.80
C VAL A 806 20.35 -3.89 -31.22
N GLY A 807 20.99 -4.67 -30.33
CA GLY A 807 21.30 -6.08 -30.56
C GLY A 807 20.10 -7.01 -30.34
N ASP A 808 20.39 -8.24 -29.91
CA ASP A 808 19.38 -9.29 -29.75
C ASP A 808 18.37 -9.03 -28.62
N GLU A 809 18.66 -8.09 -27.72
CA GLU A 809 17.74 -7.70 -26.64
C GLU A 809 16.51 -6.91 -27.13
N ASN A 810 16.54 -6.42 -28.38
CA ASN A 810 15.48 -5.61 -28.99
C ASN A 810 15.10 -4.34 -28.21
N LYS A 811 15.96 -3.86 -27.30
CA LYS A 811 15.74 -2.64 -26.51
C LYS A 811 17.04 -1.87 -26.35
N GLY A 812 16.96 -0.58 -26.09
CA GLY A 812 18.14 0.26 -25.85
C GLY A 812 17.82 1.75 -25.79
N GLN A 813 18.80 2.54 -25.37
CA GLN A 813 18.67 4.00 -25.34
C GLN A 813 19.97 4.70 -25.75
N LYS A 814 19.83 5.97 -26.14
CA LYS A 814 20.94 6.89 -26.39
C LYS A 814 20.51 8.32 -26.06
N ILE A 815 21.24 8.97 -25.16
CA ILE A 815 21.04 10.37 -24.77
C ILE A 815 22.15 11.20 -25.41
N ILE A 816 21.77 12.31 -26.04
CA ILE A 816 22.64 13.14 -26.86
C ILE A 816 22.42 14.58 -26.45
N GLU A 817 23.45 15.26 -25.95
CA GLU A 817 23.40 16.71 -25.75
C GLU A 817 23.49 17.39 -27.12
N VAL A 818 22.61 18.36 -27.35
CA VAL A 818 22.54 19.15 -28.58
C VAL A 818 22.59 20.64 -28.27
N ALA A 819 22.91 21.46 -29.26
CA ALA A 819 22.91 22.90 -29.07
C ALA A 819 21.51 23.41 -28.73
N VAL A 820 21.42 24.32 -27.75
CA VAL A 820 20.21 25.07 -27.44
C VAL A 820 19.82 25.91 -28.66
N ASP A 821 18.54 25.85 -29.02
CA ASP A 821 17.99 26.78 -30.00
C ASP A 821 17.78 28.15 -29.34
N ASN A 822 18.82 29.00 -29.42
CA ASN A 822 18.80 30.35 -28.88
C ASN A 822 17.90 31.31 -29.68
N SER A 823 17.52 30.98 -30.93
CA SER A 823 16.69 31.89 -31.71
C SER A 823 15.22 31.82 -31.27
N ARG A 824 14.80 30.66 -30.77
CA ARG A 824 13.43 30.38 -30.32
C ARG A 824 13.30 30.10 -28.82
N VAL A 825 14.35 30.32 -28.02
CA VAL A 825 14.28 30.20 -26.55
C VAL A 825 13.29 31.22 -25.97
N LEU A 826 12.48 30.78 -25.00
CA LEU A 826 11.61 31.65 -24.22
C LEU A 826 11.54 31.09 -22.81
N GLY A 827 11.66 31.95 -21.79
CA GLY A 827 11.43 31.59 -20.40
C GLY A 827 11.82 32.68 -19.42
N PHE A 828 11.69 32.38 -18.14
CA PHE A 828 11.96 33.28 -17.02
C PHE A 828 13.42 33.16 -16.60
N LYS A 829 14.15 34.27 -16.63
CA LYS A 829 15.59 34.29 -16.36
C LYS A 829 15.92 34.38 -14.86
N ASN A 830 15.06 35.04 -14.08
CA ASN A 830 15.28 35.29 -12.65
C ASN A 830 14.30 34.54 -11.73
N LEU A 831 13.40 33.73 -12.31
CA LEU A 831 12.39 32.97 -11.58
C LEU A 831 12.38 31.52 -12.05
N VAL A 832 12.07 30.60 -11.15
CA VAL A 832 11.85 29.18 -11.47
C VAL A 832 10.45 28.75 -11.05
N ASN A 833 9.93 27.69 -11.69
CA ASN A 833 8.60 27.20 -11.39
C ASN A 833 8.48 26.68 -9.95
N ASN A 834 7.37 27.03 -9.31
CA ASN A 834 7.08 26.86 -7.88
C ASN A 834 8.11 27.51 -6.95
N GLN A 835 8.84 28.53 -7.39
CA GLN A 835 9.66 29.32 -6.48
C GLN A 835 8.76 29.94 -5.39
N GLU A 836 9.06 29.61 -4.14
CA GLU A 836 8.34 30.13 -3.00
C GLU A 836 8.90 31.50 -2.60
N PHE A 837 7.98 32.44 -2.39
CA PHE A 837 8.26 33.76 -1.84
C PHE A 837 7.51 33.94 -0.53
N ALA A 838 8.12 34.62 0.43
CA ALA A 838 7.44 34.99 1.68
C ALA A 838 6.16 35.80 1.38
N LYS A 839 5.12 35.59 2.18
CA LYS A 839 3.94 36.46 2.18
C LYS A 839 4.39 37.92 2.37
N GLY A 840 3.86 38.83 1.56
CA GLY A 840 4.24 40.24 1.55
C GLY A 840 5.47 40.60 0.70
N ALA A 841 6.13 39.64 0.06
CA ALA A 841 7.23 39.92 -0.86
C ALA A 841 6.78 40.72 -2.10
N ASN A 842 7.75 41.38 -2.75
CA ASN A 842 7.60 42.01 -4.06
C ASN A 842 8.47 41.27 -5.07
N VAL A 843 7.92 40.92 -6.24
CA VAL A 843 8.64 40.10 -7.23
C VAL A 843 8.83 40.87 -8.54
N THR A 844 10.06 40.85 -9.07
CA THR A 844 10.39 41.33 -10.42
C THR A 844 10.45 40.16 -11.39
N VAL A 845 10.18 40.42 -12.67
CA VAL A 845 10.18 39.40 -13.72
C VAL A 845 11.15 39.81 -14.82
N GLU A 846 12.13 38.96 -15.10
CA GLU A 846 13.05 39.06 -16.22
C GLU A 846 12.87 37.84 -17.12
N ALA A 847 12.72 38.07 -18.42
CA ALA A 847 12.57 37.01 -19.42
C ALA A 847 13.82 36.88 -20.30
N LEU A 848 14.16 35.64 -20.66
CA LEU A 848 15.00 35.34 -21.80
C LEU A 848 14.11 35.17 -23.03
N VAL A 849 14.32 35.98 -24.05
CA VAL A 849 13.53 35.98 -25.29
C VAL A 849 14.48 35.83 -26.47
N GLY A 850 14.28 34.77 -27.24
CA GLY A 850 15.10 34.41 -28.40
C GLY A 850 15.02 35.45 -29.51
N THR A 851 16.06 35.47 -30.35
CA THR A 851 16.27 36.50 -31.38
C THR A 851 15.23 36.50 -32.51
N ASP A 852 14.46 35.43 -32.68
CA ASP A 852 13.39 35.38 -33.70
C ASP A 852 12.11 36.10 -33.25
N PHE A 853 11.97 36.35 -31.95
CA PHE A 853 10.81 37.06 -31.41
C PHE A 853 11.02 38.59 -31.50
N THR A 854 9.97 39.28 -31.91
CA THR A 854 9.96 40.73 -32.09
C THR A 854 9.38 41.47 -30.88
N GLU A 855 8.56 40.77 -30.08
CA GLU A 855 7.94 41.31 -28.88
C GLU A 855 7.64 40.21 -27.88
N ALA A 856 7.59 40.57 -26.59
CA ALA A 856 7.13 39.72 -25.50
C ALA A 856 6.21 40.49 -24.56
N THR A 857 5.14 39.84 -24.09
CA THR A 857 4.15 40.40 -23.18
C THR A 857 4.08 39.54 -21.93
N LEU A 858 4.13 40.17 -20.75
CA LEU A 858 3.96 39.49 -19.46
C LEU A 858 2.50 39.57 -19.02
N PHE A 859 2.00 38.45 -18.50
CA PHE A 859 0.73 38.33 -17.81
C PHE A 859 0.94 37.76 -16.41
N VAL A 860 0.14 38.22 -15.44
CA VAL A 860 0.07 37.66 -14.09
C VAL A 860 -1.39 37.35 -13.78
N ASN A 861 -1.71 36.10 -13.48
CA ASN A 861 -3.09 35.63 -13.26
C ASN A 861 -4.04 36.06 -14.40
N ASN A 862 -3.57 35.94 -15.65
CA ASN A 862 -4.22 36.40 -16.89
C ASN A 862 -4.37 37.94 -17.06
N THR A 863 -3.94 38.74 -16.09
CA THR A 863 -3.86 40.20 -16.24
C THR A 863 -2.64 40.57 -17.07
N ASN A 864 -2.84 41.32 -18.16
CA ASN A 864 -1.74 41.81 -18.99
C ASN A 864 -0.97 42.93 -18.26
N ILE A 865 0.30 42.68 -17.95
CA ILE A 865 1.19 43.61 -17.24
C ILE A 865 1.84 44.61 -18.21
N GLY A 866 2.07 44.19 -19.45
CA GLY A 866 2.57 45.05 -20.49
C GLY A 866 3.56 44.38 -21.42
N LYS A 867 3.72 45.01 -22.60
CA LYS A 867 4.54 44.52 -23.70
C LYS A 867 5.92 45.19 -23.74
N LYS A 868 6.93 44.45 -24.18
CA LYS A 868 8.29 44.91 -24.48
C LYS A 868 8.67 44.44 -25.90
N THR A 869 9.43 45.25 -26.63
CA THR A 869 9.83 44.97 -28.03
C THR A 869 11.35 44.90 -28.22
N ALA A 870 12.13 45.01 -27.14
CA ALA A 870 13.58 44.93 -27.15
C ALA A 870 14.11 44.49 -25.79
N ALA A 871 15.27 43.83 -25.79
CA ALA A 871 15.97 43.43 -24.58
C ALA A 871 16.58 44.65 -23.84
N PRO A 872 16.72 44.61 -22.49
CA PRO A 872 16.33 43.53 -21.60
C PRO A 872 14.81 43.48 -21.34
N PHE A 873 14.25 42.27 -21.35
CA PHE A 873 12.83 42.03 -21.08
C PHE A 873 12.57 41.95 -19.57
N VAL A 874 12.62 43.10 -18.90
CA VAL A 874 12.43 43.24 -17.44
C VAL A 874 11.15 44.02 -17.14
N TRP A 875 10.32 43.44 -16.27
CA TRP A 875 9.16 44.07 -15.66
C TRP A 875 9.40 44.23 -14.15
N SER A 876 9.28 45.47 -13.67
CA SER A 876 9.47 45.85 -12.27
C SER A 876 8.26 46.64 -11.78
N SER A 877 8.06 46.71 -10.46
CA SER A 877 6.91 47.42 -9.85
C SER A 877 5.57 46.90 -10.36
N ILE A 878 5.44 45.57 -10.47
CA ILE A 878 4.26 44.88 -10.97
C ILE A 878 3.19 44.89 -9.86
N PRO A 879 2.05 45.59 -10.02
CA PRO A 879 1.04 45.71 -8.96
C PRO A 879 0.55 44.35 -8.44
N GLU A 880 0.34 43.40 -9.34
CA GLU A 880 -0.14 42.05 -9.07
C GLU A 880 0.89 41.18 -8.33
N LEU A 881 2.16 41.58 -8.35
CA LEU A 881 3.26 40.90 -7.66
C LEU A 881 3.89 41.77 -6.56
N THR A 882 3.11 42.73 -6.04
CA THR A 882 3.46 43.54 -4.88
C THR A 882 2.70 43.02 -3.67
N ASN A 883 3.39 42.84 -2.54
CA ASN A 883 2.82 42.34 -1.29
C ASN A 883 2.07 41.00 -1.49
N LEU A 884 2.77 39.95 -1.93
CA LEU A 884 2.14 38.67 -2.26
C LEU A 884 1.28 38.10 -1.11
N THR A 885 -0.01 37.89 -1.35
CA THR A 885 -0.98 37.34 -0.37
C THR A 885 -1.64 36.05 -0.83
N GLU A 886 -1.69 35.78 -2.14
CA GLU A 886 -2.30 34.57 -2.68
C GLU A 886 -1.38 33.36 -2.53
N LEU A 887 -1.94 32.16 -2.44
CA LEU A 887 -1.13 30.92 -2.36
C LEU A 887 -0.26 30.69 -3.59
N SER A 888 -0.70 31.18 -4.75
CA SER A 888 0.04 31.05 -6.00
C SER A 888 -0.27 32.19 -6.97
N TYR A 889 0.70 32.47 -7.84
CA TYR A 889 0.58 33.41 -8.94
C TYR A 889 1.08 32.74 -10.21
N VAL A 890 0.25 32.71 -11.25
CA VAL A 890 0.62 32.18 -12.57
C VAL A 890 1.18 33.33 -13.40
N LEU A 891 2.47 33.28 -13.69
CA LEU A 891 3.12 34.16 -14.64
C LEU A 891 3.10 33.53 -16.02
N LYS A 892 2.85 34.33 -17.05
CA LYS A 892 2.90 33.91 -18.45
C LYS A 892 3.60 34.95 -19.30
N ILE A 893 4.57 34.54 -20.09
CA ILE A 893 5.21 35.33 -21.14
C ILE A 893 4.69 34.83 -22.49
N GLU A 894 4.12 35.72 -23.29
CA GLU A 894 3.79 35.46 -24.69
C GLU A 894 4.81 36.18 -25.57
N ALA A 895 5.58 35.47 -26.39
CA ALA A 895 6.49 36.06 -27.36
C ALA A 895 5.98 35.84 -28.79
N LYS A 896 6.09 36.86 -29.63
CA LYS A 896 5.57 36.86 -31.00
C LYS A 896 6.68 37.11 -32.02
N ASP A 897 6.79 36.24 -33.00
CA ASP A 897 7.76 36.40 -34.10
C ASP A 897 7.25 37.33 -35.22
N ALA A 898 8.11 37.61 -36.20
CA ALA A 898 7.79 38.51 -37.31
C ALA A 898 6.68 37.97 -38.23
N GLN A 899 6.43 36.65 -38.22
CA GLN A 899 5.37 35.99 -38.98
C GLN A 899 4.04 35.98 -38.21
N GLY A 900 4.08 36.40 -36.94
CA GLY A 900 2.94 36.51 -36.06
C GLY A 900 2.63 35.25 -35.26
N ASN A 901 3.50 34.24 -35.28
CA ASN A 901 3.34 33.06 -34.44
C ASN A 901 3.65 33.43 -33.00
N VAL A 902 2.82 32.94 -32.08
CA VAL A 902 2.96 33.17 -30.65
C VAL A 902 3.51 31.91 -30.00
N VAL A 903 4.49 32.09 -29.13
CA VAL A 903 5.00 31.05 -28.22
C VAL A 903 4.78 31.55 -26.81
N GLU A 904 4.24 30.68 -25.95
CA GLU A 904 3.96 31.03 -24.57
C GLU A 904 4.84 30.24 -23.61
N ARG A 905 5.18 30.85 -22.48
CA ARG A 905 5.81 30.19 -21.33
C ARG A 905 5.13 30.64 -20.07
N SER A 906 4.75 29.69 -19.25
CA SER A 906 4.17 29.95 -17.94
C SER A 906 4.94 29.27 -16.83
N LEU A 907 5.08 29.95 -15.71
CA LEU A 907 5.47 29.32 -14.45
C LEU A 907 4.56 29.82 -13.34
N THR A 908 4.46 29.02 -12.28
CA THR A 908 3.79 29.41 -11.05
C THR A 908 4.84 29.84 -10.05
N ILE A 909 4.65 30.95 -9.35
CA ILE A 909 5.33 31.19 -8.08
C ILE A 909 4.33 30.98 -6.95
N VAL A 910 4.81 30.56 -5.80
CA VAL A 910 3.96 30.24 -4.66
C VAL A 910 4.33 31.08 -3.45
N THR A 911 3.44 31.10 -2.48
CA THR A 911 3.75 31.55 -1.12
C THR A 911 3.46 30.39 -0.16
N PRO A 912 4.04 30.38 1.05
CA PRO A 912 3.75 29.34 2.03
C PRO A 912 2.24 29.15 2.25
N ASN A 913 1.79 27.89 2.30
CA ASN A 913 0.41 27.54 2.71
C ASN A 913 0.14 27.89 4.18
N GLN A 914 1.22 27.95 4.97
CA GLN A 914 1.24 28.28 6.37
C GLN A 914 2.31 29.34 6.62
N TRP A 915 2.01 30.35 7.44
CA TRP A 915 3.00 31.34 7.83
C TRP A 915 2.71 31.90 9.21
N ALA A 916 3.77 32.36 9.87
CA ALA A 916 3.69 32.91 11.21
C ALA A 916 2.70 34.06 11.33
N TYR A 917 1.92 34.07 12.41
CA TYR A 917 1.10 35.22 12.76
C TYR A 917 1.94 36.27 13.50
N THR A 918 2.67 37.05 12.72
CA THR A 918 3.49 38.18 13.17
C THR A 918 3.22 39.41 12.30
N PRO A 919 3.50 40.64 12.78
CA PRO A 919 3.23 41.86 12.01
C PRO A 919 3.91 41.92 10.62
N ASP A 920 5.02 41.21 10.45
CA ASP A 920 5.81 41.11 9.21
C ASP A 920 5.75 39.73 8.55
N ASN A 921 4.88 38.84 9.05
CA ASN A 921 4.73 37.44 8.63
C ASN A 921 6.04 36.62 8.69
N GLN A 922 7.03 37.05 9.48
CA GLN A 922 8.25 36.28 9.72
C GLN A 922 8.08 35.30 10.90
N PRO A 923 8.78 34.15 10.88
CA PRO A 923 8.76 33.19 11.98
C PRO A 923 9.00 33.81 13.36
N HIS A 924 8.37 33.25 14.39
CA HIS A 924 8.61 33.67 15.76
C HIS A 924 10.04 33.33 16.18
N SER A 925 10.85 34.34 16.50
CA SER A 925 12.21 34.12 17.00
C SER A 925 12.17 33.41 18.36
N VAL A 926 12.92 32.31 18.49
CA VAL A 926 13.12 31.59 19.77
C VAL A 926 14.61 31.51 20.13
N PRO A 927 15.02 31.69 21.41
CA PRO A 927 14.21 31.76 22.63
C PRO A 927 13.24 32.96 22.69
N GLY A 928 12.04 32.75 23.23
CA GLY A 928 11.01 33.78 23.27
C GLY A 928 9.65 33.25 23.76
N LYS A 929 8.77 34.20 24.14
CA LYS A 929 7.37 33.95 24.52
C LYS A 929 6.48 34.11 23.28
N ILE A 930 5.54 33.18 23.11
CA ILE A 930 4.55 33.16 22.03
C ILE A 930 3.17 32.95 22.68
N GLU A 931 2.16 33.73 22.24
CA GLU A 931 0.78 33.59 22.71
C GLU A 931 0.08 32.47 21.91
N PHE A 932 -0.78 31.68 22.55
CA PHE A 932 -1.44 30.53 21.87
C PHE A 932 -2.44 30.98 20.81
N GLU A 933 -3.04 32.16 20.94
CA GLU A 933 -3.90 32.76 19.93
C GLU A 933 -3.13 33.27 18.70
N HIS A 934 -1.80 33.30 18.75
CA HIS A 934 -0.91 33.66 17.63
C HIS A 934 -0.43 32.41 16.86
N TYR A 935 -1.25 31.37 16.80
CA TYR A 935 -1.02 30.24 15.90
C TYR A 935 -0.94 30.73 14.44
N ASP A 936 -0.27 29.94 13.61
CA ASP A 936 0.01 30.32 12.24
C ASP A 936 -1.27 30.63 11.44
N ASN A 937 -1.11 31.48 10.43
CA ASN A 937 -2.12 31.62 9.39
C ASN A 937 -2.01 30.44 8.42
N GLY A 938 -3.15 30.02 7.85
CA GLY A 938 -3.20 28.88 6.92
C GLY A 938 -4.56 28.17 6.93
N GLY A 939 -5.36 28.39 7.98
CA GLY A 939 -6.69 27.82 8.10
C GLY A 939 -6.70 26.39 8.68
N ILE A 940 -7.91 25.85 8.74
CA ILE A 940 -8.18 24.50 9.24
C ILE A 940 -7.45 23.44 8.39
N ASP A 941 -6.97 22.38 9.04
CA ASP A 941 -6.16 21.29 8.48
C ASP A 941 -4.76 21.66 7.98
N ILE A 942 -4.39 22.95 8.05
CA ILE A 942 -3.05 23.44 7.71
C ILE A 942 -2.35 23.94 8.98
N ALA A 943 -2.80 25.06 9.55
CA ALA A 943 -2.16 25.68 10.71
C ALA A 943 -2.81 25.30 12.05
N TYR A 944 -4.05 24.80 12.01
CA TYR A 944 -4.76 24.29 13.17
C TYR A 944 -5.83 23.27 12.78
N TRP A 945 -6.33 22.52 13.77
CA TRP A 945 -7.59 21.78 13.67
C TRP A 945 -8.47 22.11 14.86
N ASP A 946 -9.65 22.66 14.58
CA ASP A 946 -10.70 22.92 15.55
C ASP A 946 -11.92 22.05 15.22
N LYS A 947 -12.42 21.30 16.19
CA LYS A 947 -13.48 20.31 15.95
C LYS A 947 -14.87 20.93 15.90
N LYS A 948 -15.05 22.09 16.53
CA LYS A 948 -16.32 22.82 16.54
C LYS A 948 -16.41 23.79 15.38
N ASN A 949 -15.26 24.23 14.88
CA ASN A 949 -15.13 25.12 13.74
C ASN A 949 -15.90 26.43 13.98
N GLN A 950 -15.65 27.04 15.14
CA GLN A 950 -16.33 28.24 15.59
C GLN A 950 -15.33 29.11 16.37
N ASN A 951 -15.26 30.40 16.04
CA ASN A 951 -14.57 31.39 16.87
C ASN A 951 -15.58 32.42 17.36
N SER A 952 -15.62 32.62 18.68
CA SER A 952 -16.54 33.57 19.33
C SER A 952 -15.87 34.93 19.63
N SER A 953 -14.61 35.11 19.21
CA SER A 953 -13.83 36.34 19.38
C SER A 953 -13.92 37.25 18.16
N SER A 954 -13.68 38.55 18.38
CA SER A 954 -13.41 39.50 17.29
C SER A 954 -11.96 39.42 16.79
N PHE A 955 -11.09 38.79 17.55
CA PHE A 955 -9.71 38.51 17.17
C PHE A 955 -9.67 37.29 16.27
N ARG A 956 -9.00 37.42 15.10
CA ARG A 956 -8.94 36.39 14.05
C ARG A 956 -10.33 35.84 13.69
N SER A 957 -11.30 36.74 13.49
CA SER A 957 -12.71 36.40 13.24
C SER A 957 -12.96 35.60 11.94
N ASN A 958 -11.95 35.51 11.07
CA ASN A 958 -11.92 34.69 9.86
C ASN A 958 -11.37 33.27 10.09
N GLU A 959 -10.88 32.96 11.30
CA GLU A 959 -10.36 31.66 11.70
C GLU A 959 -11.28 31.01 12.74
N MET A 960 -11.11 29.71 12.94
CA MET A 960 -12.13 28.87 13.57
C MET A 960 -11.72 28.29 14.93
N VAL A 961 -10.53 28.66 15.43
CA VAL A 961 -10.09 28.31 16.79
C VAL A 961 -10.93 29.06 17.82
N ASP A 962 -11.46 28.34 18.80
CA ASP A 962 -12.21 28.91 19.92
C ASP A 962 -11.32 29.83 20.79
N ILE A 963 -11.41 31.15 20.58
CA ILE A 963 -10.68 32.17 21.35
C ILE A 963 -11.63 32.93 22.28
N SER A 964 -11.15 33.31 23.46
CA SER A 964 -11.88 34.15 24.40
C SER A 964 -12.31 35.49 23.79
N THR A 965 -13.39 36.08 24.32
CA THR A 965 -13.95 37.34 23.79
C THR A 965 -12.97 38.52 23.85
N ASN A 966 -12.01 38.52 24.80
CA ASN A 966 -10.93 39.50 24.88
C ASN A 966 -9.74 39.19 23.94
N GLY A 967 -9.76 38.06 23.23
CA GLY A 967 -8.77 37.72 22.20
C GLY A 967 -7.42 37.25 22.72
N GLN A 968 -7.35 36.71 23.95
CA GLN A 968 -6.07 36.43 24.64
C GLN A 968 -5.87 34.97 25.05
N ILE A 969 -6.91 34.14 24.93
CA ILE A 969 -6.91 32.79 25.50
C ILE A 969 -7.55 31.84 24.49
N VAL A 970 -6.85 30.77 24.14
CA VAL A 970 -7.45 29.61 23.46
C VAL A 970 -8.21 28.79 24.50
N ARG A 971 -9.50 28.58 24.24
CA ARG A 971 -10.44 28.00 25.20
C ARG A 971 -11.36 27.02 24.50
N ASP A 972 -12.25 26.41 25.29
CA ASP A 972 -13.27 25.49 24.78
C ASP A 972 -12.72 24.28 23.97
N ILE A 973 -11.42 23.99 24.16
CA ILE A 973 -10.65 22.92 23.53
C ILE A 973 -11.38 21.56 23.61
N LYS A 974 -11.37 20.82 22.49
CA LYS A 974 -11.85 19.44 22.38
C LYS A 974 -10.70 18.47 22.16
N ASN A 975 -11.02 17.18 22.33
CA ASN A 975 -10.05 16.13 22.11
C ASN A 975 -9.65 16.02 20.62
N GLY A 976 -8.34 15.94 20.37
CA GLY A 976 -7.77 15.76 19.03
C GLY A 976 -7.55 17.05 18.25
N GLU A 977 -7.78 18.22 18.85
CA GLU A 977 -7.44 19.52 18.27
C GLU A 977 -5.94 19.77 18.32
N TRP A 978 -5.44 20.66 17.47
CA TRP A 978 -4.03 21.02 17.43
C TRP A 978 -3.81 22.42 16.87
N LEU A 979 -2.70 23.05 17.27
CA LEU A 979 -2.25 24.38 16.83
C LEU A 979 -0.78 24.33 16.44
N GLU A 980 -0.39 25.08 15.42
CA GLU A 980 0.98 25.17 14.94
C GLU A 980 1.55 26.58 14.92
N TYR A 981 2.88 26.64 15.05
CA TYR A 981 3.65 27.88 15.12
C TYR A 981 4.94 27.74 14.32
N THR A 982 5.15 28.62 13.35
CA THR A 982 6.39 28.71 12.60
C THR A 982 7.39 29.51 13.43
N ILE A 983 8.45 28.85 13.90
CA ILE A 983 9.48 29.42 14.77
C ILE A 983 10.83 29.48 14.04
N ASP A 984 11.67 30.44 14.41
CA ASP A 984 13.09 30.51 14.02
C ASP A 984 13.97 30.33 15.26
N VAL A 985 14.56 29.15 15.38
CA VAL A 985 15.48 28.79 16.46
C VAL A 985 16.82 29.44 16.16
N THR A 986 17.07 30.56 16.84
CA THR A 986 18.26 31.38 16.61
C THR A 986 19.58 30.66 16.90
N GLN A 987 19.56 29.63 17.75
CA GLN A 987 20.74 28.87 18.14
C GLN A 987 20.39 27.43 18.56
N ALA A 988 21.14 26.44 18.07
CA ALA A 988 20.94 25.06 18.50
C ALA A 988 21.26 24.87 19.99
N GLY A 989 20.48 24.04 20.69
CA GLY A 989 20.70 23.75 22.11
C GLY A 989 19.54 23.04 22.80
N ASN A 990 19.65 22.90 24.12
CA ASN A 990 18.59 22.36 24.98
C ASN A 990 17.68 23.48 25.46
N TYR A 991 16.40 23.36 25.14
CA TYR A 991 15.36 24.33 25.46
C TYR A 991 14.40 23.79 26.52
N GLU A 992 14.02 24.64 27.47
CA GLU A 992 12.91 24.40 28.39
C GLU A 992 11.65 25.03 27.84
N LEU A 993 10.55 24.27 27.87
CA LEU A 993 9.22 24.75 27.48
C LEU A 993 8.40 25.02 28.74
N GLU A 994 7.99 26.27 28.91
CA GLU A 994 7.00 26.69 29.90
C GLU A 994 5.66 26.97 29.22
N VAL A 995 4.56 26.56 29.84
CA VAL A 995 3.20 26.79 29.35
C VAL A 995 2.37 27.49 30.43
N THR A 996 1.71 28.58 30.06
CA THR A 996 0.72 29.29 30.87
C THR A 996 -0.68 28.77 30.51
N HIS A 997 -1.34 28.11 31.47
CA HIS A 997 -2.62 27.46 31.25
C HIS A 997 -3.54 27.56 32.46
N GLN A 998 -4.79 27.18 32.25
CA GLN A 998 -5.75 26.93 33.31
C GLN A 998 -6.37 25.54 33.13
N THR A 999 -6.27 24.67 34.13
CA THR A 999 -6.85 23.31 34.07
C THR A 999 -7.94 23.13 35.13
N ARG A 1000 -9.16 22.78 34.70
CA ARG A 1000 -10.36 22.79 35.57
C ARG A 1000 -10.88 21.40 35.93
N ARG A 1001 -10.46 20.37 35.21
CA ARG A 1001 -11.00 19.01 35.31
C ARG A 1001 -10.18 18.13 36.28
N SER A 1002 -10.89 17.29 37.03
CA SER A 1002 -10.34 16.27 37.94
C SER A 1002 -11.06 14.92 37.71
N PRO A 1003 -10.39 13.76 37.82
CA PRO A 1003 -8.96 13.57 38.11
C PRO A 1003 -8.05 14.03 36.97
N ALA A 1004 -6.73 14.07 37.23
CA ALA A 1004 -5.71 14.46 36.24
C ALA A 1004 -5.80 13.64 34.95
N PHE A 1005 -5.51 14.27 33.82
CA PHE A 1005 -5.71 13.71 32.49
C PHE A 1005 -4.66 14.27 31.52
N LYS A 1006 -4.40 13.55 30.43
CA LYS A 1006 -3.39 13.92 29.42
C LYS A 1006 -3.92 15.07 28.56
N GLN A 1007 -3.11 16.11 28.37
CA GLN A 1007 -3.51 17.37 27.76
C GLN A 1007 -2.73 17.71 26.49
N LEU A 1008 -1.41 17.61 26.48
CA LEU A 1008 -0.58 18.07 25.35
C LEU A 1008 0.38 17.01 24.81
N THR A 1009 0.65 17.07 23.52
CA THR A 1009 1.84 16.52 22.85
C THR A 1009 2.50 17.65 22.07
N VAL A 1010 3.83 17.72 22.08
CA VAL A 1010 4.63 18.76 21.44
C VAL A 1010 5.58 18.12 20.42
N SER A 1011 5.55 18.58 19.18
CA SER A 1011 6.29 17.96 18.07
C SER A 1011 6.69 18.95 16.97
N PHE A 1012 7.66 18.54 16.14
CA PHE A 1012 7.82 19.03 14.77
C PHE A 1012 7.20 17.99 13.82
N PRO A 1013 5.98 18.24 13.29
CA PRO A 1013 5.27 17.25 12.49
C PRO A 1013 5.96 17.00 11.15
N ASP A 1014 6.49 18.05 10.50
CA ASP A 1014 7.17 17.96 9.20
C ASP A 1014 8.49 17.17 9.26
N GLU A 1015 9.09 17.11 10.44
CA GLU A 1015 10.31 16.35 10.70
C GLU A 1015 10.03 14.99 11.35
N ASN A 1016 8.74 14.64 11.53
CA ASN A 1016 8.30 13.44 12.25
C ASN A 1016 8.97 13.27 13.63
N LYS A 1017 9.15 14.38 14.36
CA LYS A 1017 9.86 14.43 15.64
C LYS A 1017 8.92 14.83 16.77
N THR A 1018 8.70 13.92 17.73
CA THR A 1018 7.95 14.24 18.97
C THR A 1018 8.90 14.53 20.11
N PHE A 1019 8.73 15.68 20.77
CA PHE A 1019 9.54 16.09 21.91
C PHE A 1019 8.94 15.66 23.25
N LEU A 1020 7.66 15.96 23.45
CA LEU A 1020 6.91 15.67 24.66
C LEU A 1020 5.60 15.01 24.29
N SER A 1021 5.21 13.95 25.00
CA SER A 1021 3.96 13.21 24.77
C SER A 1021 3.20 13.05 26.06
N ASP A 1022 1.86 13.02 25.97
CA ASP A 1022 0.98 12.74 27.11
C ASP A 1022 1.20 13.67 28.32
N VAL A 1023 1.56 14.93 28.08
CA VAL A 1023 1.80 15.93 29.13
C VAL A 1023 0.53 16.13 29.95
N ILE A 1024 0.67 16.07 31.27
CA ILE A 1024 -0.39 16.34 32.25
C ILE A 1024 -0.05 17.67 32.92
N LEU A 1025 -0.94 18.63 32.81
CA LEU A 1025 -0.81 19.96 33.42
C LEU A 1025 -1.46 19.97 34.82
N THR A 1026 -0.96 20.83 35.70
CA THR A 1026 -1.41 20.96 37.09
C THR A 1026 -2.85 21.49 37.14
N ASN A 1027 -3.73 20.86 37.92
CA ASN A 1027 -5.09 21.37 38.11
C ASN A 1027 -5.06 22.70 38.89
N THR A 1028 -5.55 23.79 38.30
CA THR A 1028 -5.57 25.14 38.89
C THR A 1028 -6.97 25.60 39.32
N GLY A 1029 -8.02 24.83 38.99
CA GLY A 1029 -9.41 25.20 39.25
C GLY A 1029 -9.93 26.33 38.35
N SER A 1030 -11.07 26.90 38.72
CA SER A 1030 -11.73 27.98 37.96
C SER A 1030 -11.27 29.35 38.47
N GLY A 1031 -10.48 30.09 37.67
CA GLY A 1031 -10.17 31.51 37.87
C GLY A 1031 -8.67 31.85 37.95
N ALA A 1032 -7.77 30.87 37.91
CA ALA A 1032 -6.32 31.08 38.01
C ALA A 1032 -5.55 30.40 36.86
N TYR A 1033 -4.63 31.15 36.26
CA TYR A 1033 -3.64 30.63 35.31
C TYR A 1033 -2.33 30.33 36.03
N LEU A 1034 -1.67 29.26 35.61
CA LEU A 1034 -0.36 28.83 36.10
C LEU A 1034 0.60 28.72 34.93
N THR A 1035 1.77 29.33 35.05
CA THR A 1035 2.92 29.04 34.19
C THR A 1035 3.73 27.94 34.84
N GLU A 1036 3.88 26.80 34.16
CA GLU A 1036 4.74 25.71 34.64
C GLU A 1036 5.61 25.14 33.52
N SER A 1037 6.78 24.63 33.89
CA SER A 1037 7.68 23.94 32.97
C SER A 1037 7.17 22.53 32.70
N ILE A 1038 6.96 22.19 31.43
CA ILE A 1038 6.38 20.91 31.01
C ILE A 1038 7.41 19.94 30.41
N GLY A 1039 8.64 20.39 30.19
CA GLY A 1039 9.73 19.54 29.72
C GLY A 1039 10.91 20.31 29.13
N ARG A 1040 11.97 19.57 28.79
CA ARG A 1040 13.15 20.08 28.07
C ARG A 1040 13.49 19.18 26.90
N PHE A 1041 13.93 19.78 25.80
CA PHE A 1041 14.28 19.05 24.58
C PHE A 1041 15.28 19.83 23.72
N ASP A 1042 15.96 19.10 22.83
CA ASP A 1042 16.99 19.67 21.96
C ASP A 1042 16.40 20.14 20.63
N MET A 1043 16.70 21.38 20.27
CA MET A 1043 16.34 21.99 18.99
C MET A 1043 17.60 22.38 18.22
N GLU A 1044 17.57 22.16 16.91
CA GLU A 1044 18.59 22.65 15.98
C GLU A 1044 18.34 24.12 15.65
N ALA A 1045 19.36 24.82 15.17
CA ALA A 1045 19.17 26.18 14.67
C ALA A 1045 18.46 26.16 13.32
N GLY A 1046 17.53 27.10 13.13
CA GLY A 1046 16.79 27.25 11.87
C GLY A 1046 15.28 27.34 12.07
N LYS A 1047 14.56 27.33 10.94
CA LYS A 1047 13.10 27.45 10.91
C LYS A 1047 12.45 26.09 11.10
N HIS A 1048 11.43 26.04 11.96
CA HIS A 1048 10.69 24.83 12.29
C HIS A 1048 9.19 25.12 12.46
N VAL A 1049 8.33 24.12 12.26
CA VAL A 1049 6.90 24.18 12.61
C VAL A 1049 6.70 23.43 13.93
N LEU A 1050 6.36 24.16 14.99
CA LEU A 1050 6.07 23.62 16.31
C LEU A 1050 4.57 23.35 16.45
N ARG A 1051 4.19 22.08 16.67
CA ARG A 1051 2.79 21.69 16.91
C ARG A 1051 2.55 21.38 18.38
N PHE A 1052 1.44 21.91 18.90
CA PHE A 1052 0.80 21.47 20.13
C PHE A 1052 -0.46 20.69 19.79
N SER A 1053 -0.52 19.41 20.17
CA SER A 1053 -1.73 18.58 20.03
C SER A 1053 -2.46 18.44 21.35
N MET A 1054 -3.72 18.84 21.38
CA MET A 1054 -4.61 18.81 22.53
C MET A 1054 -5.32 17.47 22.63
N LEU A 1055 -4.94 16.67 23.64
CA LEU A 1055 -5.36 15.27 23.79
C LEU A 1055 -6.75 15.12 24.45
N ASN A 1056 -7.21 16.13 25.19
CA ASN A 1056 -8.50 16.13 25.90
C ASN A 1056 -9.06 17.55 26.02
N PHE A 1057 -10.21 17.69 26.68
CA PHE A 1057 -10.86 18.96 27.00
C PHE A 1057 -10.80 19.26 28.50
N GLY A 1058 -11.12 20.50 28.88
CA GLY A 1058 -11.24 20.95 30.27
C GLY A 1058 -10.08 21.81 30.77
N PHE A 1059 -9.34 22.42 29.85
CA PHE A 1059 -8.29 23.38 30.11
C PHE A 1059 -8.30 24.49 29.02
N ASP A 1060 -7.70 25.62 29.35
CA ASP A 1060 -7.51 26.78 28.47
C ASP A 1060 -6.01 27.12 28.42
N LEU A 1061 -5.56 27.70 27.32
CA LEU A 1061 -4.15 28.04 27.04
C LEU A 1061 -4.01 29.54 26.77
N ASP A 1062 -3.02 30.17 27.39
CA ASP A 1062 -2.71 31.59 27.22
C ASP A 1062 -1.41 31.74 26.41
N SER A 1063 -0.30 31.24 26.95
CA SER A 1063 1.01 31.40 26.31
C SER A 1063 1.96 30.24 26.53
N PHE A 1064 3.02 30.19 25.72
CA PHE A 1064 4.18 29.34 25.98
C PHE A 1064 5.48 30.10 25.77
N GLU A 1065 6.55 29.67 26.43
CA GLU A 1065 7.88 30.27 26.32
C GLU A 1065 8.93 29.18 26.15
N LEU A 1066 9.77 29.32 25.11
CA LEU A 1066 10.93 28.46 24.87
C LEU A 1066 12.18 29.16 25.38
N LYS A 1067 12.81 28.61 26.42
CA LYS A 1067 14.01 29.17 27.06
C LYS A 1067 15.22 28.31 26.77
N LEU A 1068 16.22 28.84 26.06
CA LEU A 1068 17.51 28.16 25.91
C LEU A 1068 18.17 28.01 27.28
N LYS A 1069 18.38 26.76 27.71
CA LYS A 1069 19.01 26.44 28.99
C LYS A 1069 20.49 26.13 28.85
N SER A 1070 20.87 25.46 27.77
CA SER A 1070 22.24 25.04 27.54
C SER A 1070 22.52 24.94 26.06
N LEU A 1071 23.73 25.33 25.66
CA LEU A 1071 24.27 25.06 24.33
C LEU A 1071 24.75 23.60 24.16
N SER A 1072 24.71 22.82 25.25
CA SER A 1072 24.97 21.39 25.21
C SER A 1072 23.66 20.65 24.91
N VAL A 1073 23.64 19.91 23.81
CA VAL A 1073 22.62 18.89 23.54
C VAL A 1073 22.80 17.69 24.48
N SER A 1074 21.70 17.00 24.75
CA SER A 1074 21.62 15.92 25.75
C SER A 1074 22.44 14.65 25.38
N ASP A 1075 22.92 14.55 24.15
CA ASP A 1075 23.79 13.46 23.68
C ASP A 1075 25.15 13.38 24.42
N ILE A 1076 25.58 14.45 25.06
CA ILE A 1076 26.87 14.48 25.79
C ILE A 1076 26.73 13.96 27.25
N GLN A 1077 25.51 13.75 27.77
CA GLN A 1077 25.30 13.29 29.14
C GLN A 1077 25.16 11.76 29.33
N ASN A 1078 25.51 10.95 28.33
CA ASN A 1078 25.68 9.50 28.50
C ASN A 1078 27.12 9.11 28.96
N GLU A 1079 27.76 9.91 29.82
CA GLU A 1079 29.11 9.60 30.34
C GLU A 1079 29.13 8.31 31.21
N ASP A 1080 27.99 7.85 31.75
CA ASP A 1080 27.99 6.79 32.77
C ASP A 1080 27.87 5.33 32.26
N LYS A 1081 27.56 5.10 30.98
CA LYS A 1081 27.34 3.71 30.49
C LYS A 1081 28.58 3.02 29.92
N PHE A 1082 29.54 3.73 29.33
CA PHE A 1082 30.73 3.10 28.70
C PHE A 1082 32.06 3.34 29.45
N ASN A 1083 32.15 4.35 30.32
CA ASN A 1083 33.33 4.64 31.17
C ASN A 1083 34.67 4.67 30.39
N ILE A 1084 34.77 5.58 29.41
CA ILE A 1084 35.97 5.79 28.57
C ILE A 1084 36.98 6.65 29.33
N ASN A 1085 38.15 6.07 29.59
CA ASN A 1085 39.31 6.73 30.17
C ASN A 1085 40.34 7.03 29.08
N VAL A 1086 40.80 8.28 29.03
CA VAL A 1086 41.85 8.72 28.10
C VAL A 1086 42.98 9.30 28.92
N PHE A 1087 44.15 8.65 28.92
CA PHE A 1087 45.28 9.07 29.76
C PHE A 1087 46.65 8.77 29.15
N PRO A 1088 47.67 9.63 29.37
CA PRO A 1088 47.54 10.96 29.94
C PRO A 1088 46.75 11.88 28.98
N ASN A 1089 45.92 12.76 29.54
CA ASN A 1089 45.20 13.77 28.80
C ASN A 1089 45.21 15.07 29.63
N PRO A 1090 46.05 16.06 29.28
CA PRO A 1090 46.79 16.19 28.02
C PRO A 1090 47.96 15.20 27.82
N THR A 1091 48.34 14.95 26.56
CA THR A 1091 49.51 14.13 26.16
C THR A 1091 50.49 14.92 25.27
N SER A 1092 51.77 14.52 25.23
CA SER A 1092 52.78 15.06 24.29
C SER A 1092 53.38 14.02 23.34
N HIS A 1093 53.18 12.72 23.61
CA HIS A 1093 53.86 11.65 22.85
C HIS A 1093 52.92 10.47 22.54
N SER A 1094 52.19 9.98 23.54
CA SER A 1094 51.23 8.90 23.37
C SER A 1094 50.12 8.97 24.42
N PHE A 1095 48.94 8.46 24.10
CA PHE A 1095 47.82 8.36 25.03
C PHE A 1095 47.15 7.01 24.88
N THR A 1096 46.54 6.55 25.96
CA THR A 1096 45.77 5.31 26.01
C THR A 1096 44.29 5.64 26.09
N VAL A 1097 43.50 5.03 25.20
CA VAL A 1097 42.04 4.96 25.30
C VAL A 1097 41.71 3.62 25.97
N LYS A 1098 40.94 3.65 27.05
CA LYS A 1098 40.53 2.46 27.80
C LYS A 1098 39.04 2.49 28.14
N VAL A 1099 38.36 1.39 27.97
CA VAL A 1099 36.94 1.21 28.29
C VAL A 1099 36.80 0.11 29.35
N ASN A 1100 36.14 0.43 30.47
CA ASN A 1100 36.14 -0.45 31.65
C ASN A 1100 34.99 -1.49 31.67
N LYS A 1101 33.94 -1.33 30.85
CA LYS A 1101 32.71 -2.15 30.93
C LYS A 1101 32.51 -3.12 29.76
N SER A 1102 33.12 -2.90 28.60
CA SER A 1102 32.97 -3.74 27.39
C SER A 1102 34.08 -3.45 26.36
N ASN A 1103 34.18 -4.30 25.33
CA ASN A 1103 35.00 -3.98 24.16
C ASN A 1103 34.30 -2.94 23.29
N TRP A 1104 35.07 -2.15 22.55
CA TRP A 1104 34.53 -1.33 21.47
C TRP A 1104 34.61 -2.10 20.15
N LYS A 1105 33.78 -1.72 19.17
CA LYS A 1105 33.85 -2.18 17.78
C LYS A 1105 34.85 -1.35 16.98
N ASN A 1106 34.85 -0.03 17.19
CA ASN A 1106 35.87 0.85 16.64
C ASN A 1106 36.15 2.05 17.55
N VAL A 1107 37.31 2.66 17.33
CA VAL A 1107 37.70 3.97 17.86
C VAL A 1107 38.13 4.83 16.69
N SER A 1108 37.59 6.03 16.59
CA SER A 1108 37.98 7.05 15.62
C SER A 1108 38.36 8.34 16.33
N ILE A 1109 39.31 9.08 15.79
CA ILE A 1109 39.74 10.36 16.36
C ILE A 1109 39.61 11.44 15.30
N TYR A 1110 38.99 12.54 15.68
CA TYR A 1110 38.73 13.68 14.83
C TYR A 1110 39.41 14.92 15.40
N ASN A 1111 39.90 15.79 14.53
CA ASN A 1111 40.29 17.14 14.97
C ASN A 1111 39.04 18.02 15.14
N VAL A 1112 39.21 19.24 15.66
CA VAL A 1112 38.11 20.21 15.86
C VAL A 1112 37.38 20.64 14.59
N LEU A 1113 37.94 20.37 13.40
CA LEU A 1113 37.32 20.64 12.10
C LEU A 1113 36.52 19.43 11.56
N GLY A 1114 36.34 18.38 12.36
CA GLY A 1114 35.63 17.16 11.93
C GLY A 1114 36.42 16.25 10.99
N ARG A 1115 37.71 16.53 10.75
CA ARG A 1115 38.58 15.65 9.94
C ARG A 1115 39.07 14.48 10.79
N ARG A 1116 38.82 13.25 10.32
CA ARG A 1116 39.32 12.02 10.96
C ARG A 1116 40.84 11.90 10.79
N VAL A 1117 41.56 11.80 11.90
CA VAL A 1117 43.02 11.70 11.96
C VAL A 1117 43.53 10.31 12.34
N TYR A 1118 42.67 9.49 12.97
CA TYR A 1118 43.00 8.11 13.32
C TYR A 1118 41.73 7.25 13.34
N THR A 1119 41.87 5.96 13.04
CA THR A 1119 40.81 4.97 13.24
C THR A 1119 41.39 3.60 13.55
N ASN A 1120 40.73 2.85 14.40
CA ASN A 1120 41.03 1.46 14.71
C ASN A 1120 39.73 0.67 14.79
N ASN A 1121 39.57 -0.28 13.87
CA ASN A 1121 38.37 -1.11 13.73
C ASN A 1121 38.52 -2.49 14.39
N LYS A 1122 39.49 -2.66 15.29
CA LYS A 1122 39.68 -3.92 16.04
C LYS A 1122 38.86 -3.90 17.33
N ILE A 1123 38.23 -5.04 17.61
CA ILE A 1123 37.53 -5.28 18.87
C ILE A 1123 38.56 -5.41 19.99
N GLN A 1124 38.59 -4.44 20.88
CA GLN A 1124 39.49 -4.37 22.04
C GLN A 1124 38.89 -3.39 23.06
N ASN A 1125 39.44 -3.34 24.27
CA ASN A 1125 38.99 -2.44 25.34
C ASN A 1125 40.09 -1.48 25.83
N GLU A 1126 41.29 -1.58 25.26
CA GLU A 1126 42.42 -0.70 25.55
C GLU A 1126 43.29 -0.55 24.31
N LEU A 1127 43.77 0.66 24.04
CA LEU A 1127 44.65 0.98 22.91
C LEU A 1127 45.51 2.19 23.22
N THR A 1128 46.81 2.04 23.07
CA THR A 1128 47.78 3.14 23.12
C THR A 1128 48.07 3.65 21.71
N ILE A 1129 48.03 4.96 21.53
CA ILE A 1129 48.21 5.65 20.25
C ILE A 1129 49.36 6.63 20.38
N ASN A 1130 50.31 6.60 19.45
CA ASN A 1130 51.43 7.54 19.38
C ASN A 1130 51.04 8.76 18.52
N THR A 1131 51.21 9.96 19.08
CA THR A 1131 50.81 11.20 18.41
C THR A 1131 51.72 11.53 17.22
N GLN A 1132 53.01 11.21 17.28
CA GLN A 1132 53.97 11.46 16.19
C GLN A 1132 53.75 10.52 15.00
N GLU A 1133 53.50 9.23 15.26
CA GLU A 1133 53.24 8.23 14.21
C GLU A 1133 52.03 8.64 13.34
N HIS A 1134 51.00 9.19 13.97
CA HIS A 1134 49.79 9.64 13.28
C HIS A 1134 49.77 11.14 12.96
N LYS A 1135 50.93 11.83 13.05
CA LYS A 1135 51.10 13.25 12.70
C LYS A 1135 50.07 14.17 13.38
N MET A 1136 49.71 13.86 14.61
CA MET A 1136 48.79 14.67 15.41
C MET A 1136 49.55 15.89 15.95
N ALA A 1137 49.26 17.08 15.41
CA ALA A 1137 49.81 18.34 15.90
C ALA A 1137 49.18 18.75 17.24
N SER A 1138 49.82 19.66 17.97
CA SER A 1138 49.30 20.26 19.19
C SER A 1138 47.90 20.84 18.95
N GLY A 1139 46.93 20.45 19.78
CA GLY A 1139 45.52 20.84 19.58
C GLY A 1139 44.53 19.97 20.35
N MET A 1140 43.25 20.30 20.18
CA MET A 1140 42.13 19.53 20.73
C MET A 1140 41.61 18.54 19.68
N TYR A 1141 41.27 17.35 20.14
CA TYR A 1141 40.72 16.26 19.34
C TYR A 1141 39.53 15.63 20.07
N PHE A 1142 38.68 14.95 19.30
CA PHE A 1142 37.54 14.18 19.79
C PHE A 1142 37.75 12.70 19.47
N ILE A 1143 37.75 11.86 20.49
CA ILE A 1143 37.80 10.41 20.39
C ILE A 1143 36.37 9.90 20.39
N VAL A 1144 35.95 9.29 19.29
CA VAL A 1144 34.65 8.63 19.13
C VAL A 1144 34.86 7.13 19.26
N VAL A 1145 34.24 6.52 20.26
CA VAL A 1145 34.26 5.08 20.52
C VAL A 1145 32.90 4.51 20.17
N GLN A 1146 32.85 3.55 19.25
CA GLN A 1146 31.62 2.84 18.93
C GLN A 1146 31.55 1.52 19.68
N GLY A 1147 30.50 1.32 20.50
CA GLY A 1147 30.23 0.04 21.16
C GLY A 1147 29.72 -1.03 20.18
N GLU A 1148 29.69 -2.29 20.63
CA GLU A 1148 29.23 -3.43 19.81
C GLU A 1148 27.77 -3.31 19.34
N GLN A 1149 26.95 -2.57 20.08
CA GLN A 1149 25.54 -2.30 19.77
C GLN A 1149 25.32 -1.06 18.87
N GLY A 1150 26.39 -0.47 18.33
CA GLY A 1150 26.30 0.67 17.41
C GLY A 1150 26.31 2.05 18.08
N ASN A 1151 26.09 2.13 19.40
CA ASN A 1151 26.16 3.37 20.18
C ASN A 1151 27.53 4.04 20.07
N GLN A 1152 27.57 5.36 19.88
CA GLN A 1152 28.80 6.15 19.83
C GLN A 1152 28.97 6.99 21.09
N PHE A 1153 30.20 7.08 21.58
CA PHE A 1153 30.57 7.86 22.75
C PHE A 1153 31.77 8.73 22.43
N THR A 1154 31.73 9.99 22.83
CA THR A 1154 32.79 10.96 22.50
C THR A 1154 33.55 11.40 23.75
N LYS A 1155 34.89 11.42 23.70
CA LYS A 1155 35.75 11.95 24.75
C LYS A 1155 36.78 12.94 24.19
N LYS A 1156 36.99 14.07 24.86
CA LYS A 1156 38.00 15.07 24.49
C LYS A 1156 39.42 14.53 24.72
N LEU A 1157 40.35 14.84 23.81
CA LEU A 1157 41.79 14.66 23.95
C LEU A 1157 42.54 15.98 23.69
N ILE A 1158 43.54 16.30 24.50
CA ILE A 1158 44.45 17.43 24.29
C ILE A 1158 45.84 16.89 23.98
N VAL A 1159 46.38 17.24 22.80
CA VAL A 1159 47.77 17.00 22.41
C VAL A 1159 48.55 18.31 22.58
N LYS A 1160 49.66 18.27 23.32
CA LYS A 1160 50.54 19.41 23.59
C LYS A 1160 51.69 19.49 22.61
#